data_AF-A0A7V8FJB8-F1
#
_entry.id   AF-A0A7V8FJB8-F1
#
_cell.length_a   1.000
_cell.length_b   1.000
_cell.length_c   1.000
_cell.angle_alpha   90.00
_cell.angle_beta   90.00
_cell.angle_gamma   90.00
#
_symmetry.space_group_name_H-M   'P 1'
#
loop_
_entity.id
_entity.type
_entity.pdbx_description
1 polymer ?
#
loop_
_entity_poly.entity_id
_entity_poly.type
_entity_poly.pdbx_seq_one_letter_code
_entity_poly.pdbx_strand_id
1 'polypeptide(L)'
;MPDNLLDVVERTGRSAQSSARLVTLTALRSLDRGDASIRDRFVARATKWLSVTARFMIGSEDAEKSRRQERLREQIGSVSANAKTVLGVPLQIVDYDTDQLGASAAALLEGFSLQQATAAFTAGALSALLSPLHPHWELLKWLCLLNEADPEPTALSLRQASAQILARTPEPGVHPRLQRRVAAFLLYLTGYPADQDAGRSVDSELDFKWSYERDYLDNIGRGFFTVERRHAAQVLADIAMTPIQRAHALQEHWLDPTFVPTAAYCDELRTLVKQFPVDKLYINRYATSESHEFERLLPVLPRCLPDELAQLWRSWAVAGLCKAPDAQLWHALELNDASLVQGDAERAAARALRETTNGASEQMRYDIGNRAILVEIAELAPVDQLKAVLAAALPDLMPTLRDGFGALSQQDVDELVAQSESQGALVQEQLLEMLSGPPLPLSDTAWSWIATALESDNKNLVRLAYMILGTSDAARLGAELLQHGWRWQAAMDPSVAFHCSNALVVATRSEPFDQVWPRLPPWWWLEAARIRGEDPAEVLEAATAFDAVIRADTAPEFDSGAQLTVWKGHSDLRPLGVSVQPSPEAEAEADSPEGFFRMLNDDMHDATFKAARKIAWERITLARQTTSSLIMMDMTAAEFEMVWRVAPQFIERWIEGYDTLTDAFRRRVCLAEVPFLALCEVLLASRPDLGAALWNSLRQTLHSRVIGGASLPELLHLVFRAPDSPPVEALRRQLLGLDASTSDHVLYELVLAAQYNRRRNWVEAVIAQDAVSTLNWRKQGAIVLSGFLAFNELPVADAWPDGPLHGTIAQLEHQAARERWREACAGYWWREYWARDTAEGSYAAWVLFRASADRRAELWEVSETSEADASTPLRTRKRWHARLNRGPFNAGLDKASARKQRKFLGRSIEPGIAPWRQQSSATQLPS
;
A
#
# COMPACT_ATOMS: atom_id res chain seq x y z
N MET A 1 16.74 -15.12 -40.29
CA MET A 1 16.79 -14.12 -39.21
C MET A 1 16.43 -14.69 -37.84
N PRO A 2 15.27 -15.37 -37.63
CA PRO A 2 14.91 -15.90 -36.30
C PRO A 2 15.90 -16.95 -35.77
N ASP A 3 16.44 -17.84 -36.61
CA ASP A 3 17.39 -18.88 -36.16
C ASP A 3 18.69 -18.31 -35.60
N ASN A 4 19.21 -17.23 -36.20
CA ASN A 4 20.42 -16.56 -35.69
C ASN A 4 20.19 -15.96 -34.30
N LEU A 5 19.00 -15.39 -34.06
CA LEU A 5 18.64 -14.84 -32.75
C LEU A 5 18.42 -15.96 -31.72
N LEU A 6 17.79 -17.07 -32.11
CA LEU A 6 17.66 -18.25 -31.24
C LEU A 6 19.03 -18.82 -30.86
N ASP A 7 19.97 -18.88 -31.81
CA ASP A 7 21.33 -19.34 -31.55
C ASP A 7 22.12 -18.37 -30.64
N VAL A 8 21.81 -17.06 -30.69
CA VAL A 8 22.35 -16.09 -29.73
C VAL A 8 21.81 -16.34 -28.32
N VAL A 9 20.52 -16.67 -28.17
CA VAL A 9 19.96 -17.07 -26.86
C VAL A 9 20.68 -18.31 -26.32
N GLU A 10 20.96 -19.30 -27.16
CA GLU A 10 21.69 -20.51 -26.75
C GLU A 10 23.15 -20.23 -26.36
N ARG A 11 23.82 -19.28 -27.02
CA ARG A 11 25.23 -18.92 -26.76
C ARG A 11 25.42 -18.03 -25.53
N THR A 12 24.37 -17.38 -25.04
CA THR A 12 24.42 -16.39 -23.95
C THR A 12 24.12 -16.98 -22.56
N GLY A 13 24.17 -18.31 -22.41
CA GLY A 13 23.76 -19.05 -21.20
C GLY A 13 24.52 -18.79 -19.89
N ARG A 14 25.68 -18.09 -19.91
CA ARG A 14 26.42 -17.75 -18.67
C ARG A 14 25.84 -16.50 -18.00
N SER A 15 25.81 -16.45 -16.67
CA SER A 15 25.27 -15.31 -15.88
C SER A 15 25.81 -13.93 -16.32
N ALA A 16 27.05 -13.88 -16.82
CA ALA A 16 27.69 -12.68 -17.35
C ALA A 16 27.07 -12.11 -18.65
N GLN A 17 26.15 -12.84 -19.32
CA GLN A 17 25.53 -12.45 -20.59
C GLN A 17 23.99 -12.41 -20.54
N SER A 18 23.40 -12.40 -19.34
CA SER A 18 21.95 -12.36 -19.12
C SER A 18 21.25 -11.18 -19.83
N SER A 19 21.86 -10.00 -19.86
CA SER A 19 21.33 -8.82 -20.54
C SER A 19 21.20 -9.02 -22.06
N ALA A 20 22.19 -9.68 -22.69
CA ALA A 20 22.16 -9.97 -24.13
C ALA A 20 21.04 -10.97 -24.47
N ARG A 21 20.82 -11.97 -23.60
CA ARG A 21 19.71 -12.92 -23.72
C ARG A 21 18.35 -12.20 -23.65
N LEU A 22 18.16 -11.28 -22.71
CA LEU A 22 16.92 -10.50 -22.57
C LEU A 22 16.64 -9.61 -23.80
N VAL A 23 17.65 -8.93 -24.32
CA VAL A 23 17.53 -8.11 -25.55
C VAL A 23 17.16 -9.00 -26.74
N THR A 24 17.80 -10.16 -26.87
CA THR A 24 17.54 -11.10 -27.97
C THR A 24 16.13 -11.68 -27.90
N LEU A 25 15.65 -12.05 -26.71
CA LEU A 25 14.27 -12.50 -26.51
C LEU A 25 13.26 -11.39 -26.83
N THR A 26 13.58 -10.14 -26.52
CA THR A 26 12.74 -8.98 -26.89
C THR A 26 12.68 -8.79 -28.40
N ALA A 27 13.80 -8.95 -29.11
CA ALA A 27 13.82 -8.93 -30.58
C ALA A 27 13.05 -10.10 -31.21
N LEU A 28 13.10 -11.30 -30.62
CA LEU A 28 12.28 -12.43 -31.05
C LEU A 28 10.78 -12.20 -30.80
N ARG A 29 10.44 -11.36 -29.81
CA ARG A 29 9.06 -11.00 -29.50
C ARG A 29 8.41 -10.01 -30.45
N SER A 30 9.19 -9.16 -31.12
CA SER A 30 8.65 -8.21 -32.11
C SER A 30 8.31 -8.84 -33.46
N LEU A 31 8.63 -10.13 -33.64
CA LEU A 31 8.24 -10.88 -34.84
C LEU A 31 6.73 -11.14 -34.87
N ASP A 32 6.16 -11.14 -36.08
CA ASP A 32 4.74 -11.36 -36.33
C ASP A 32 4.23 -12.66 -35.68
N ARG A 33 3.22 -12.52 -34.82
CA ARG A 33 2.60 -13.61 -34.07
C ARG A 33 1.63 -14.44 -34.90
N GLY A 34 1.23 -13.94 -36.07
CA GLY A 34 0.40 -14.67 -37.03
C GLY A 34 1.18 -15.66 -37.91
N ASP A 35 2.52 -15.57 -37.96
CA ASP A 35 3.35 -16.40 -38.85
C ASP A 35 3.51 -17.83 -38.31
N ALA A 36 2.88 -18.78 -39.01
CA ALA A 36 2.96 -20.20 -38.70
C ALA A 36 4.40 -20.76 -38.79
N SER A 37 5.23 -20.29 -39.73
CA SER A 37 6.62 -20.76 -39.86
C SER A 37 7.48 -20.35 -38.68
N ILE A 38 7.29 -19.12 -38.17
CA ILE A 38 8.01 -18.63 -36.99
C ILE A 38 7.55 -19.39 -35.76
N ARG A 39 6.23 -19.54 -35.58
CA ARG A 39 5.64 -20.32 -34.49
C ARG A 39 6.21 -21.74 -34.46
N ASP A 40 6.23 -22.45 -35.58
CA ASP A 40 6.68 -23.85 -35.64
C ASP A 40 8.16 -23.98 -35.28
N ARG A 41 9.00 -23.01 -35.70
CA ARG A 41 10.41 -22.95 -35.27
C ARG A 41 10.55 -22.71 -33.78
N PHE A 42 9.75 -21.80 -33.21
CA PHE A 42 9.79 -21.47 -31.78
C PHE A 42 9.28 -22.63 -30.93
N VAL A 43 8.21 -23.31 -31.35
CA VAL A 43 7.73 -24.54 -30.70
C VAL A 43 8.81 -25.61 -30.74
N ALA A 44 9.41 -25.88 -31.90
CA ALA A 44 10.49 -26.88 -32.02
C ALA A 44 11.68 -26.55 -31.10
N ARG A 45 12.07 -25.28 -31.03
CA ARG A 45 13.17 -24.82 -30.17
C ARG A 45 12.81 -24.89 -28.68
N ALA A 46 11.61 -24.45 -28.30
CA ALA A 46 11.10 -24.55 -26.93
C ALA A 46 11.00 -26.01 -26.47
N THR A 47 10.52 -26.92 -27.34
CA THR A 47 10.52 -28.37 -27.08
C THR A 47 11.94 -28.87 -26.81
N LYS A 48 12.92 -28.49 -27.65
CA LYS A 48 14.33 -28.87 -27.44
C LYS A 48 14.86 -28.37 -26.09
N TRP A 49 14.59 -27.12 -25.72
CA TRP A 49 15.05 -26.54 -24.46
C TRP A 49 14.40 -27.19 -23.24
N LEU A 50 13.11 -27.52 -23.32
CA LEU A 50 12.36 -28.20 -22.25
C LEU A 50 12.67 -29.70 -22.16
N SER A 51 13.24 -30.29 -23.22
CA SER A 51 13.71 -31.69 -23.24
C SER A 51 15.04 -31.93 -22.51
N VAL A 52 15.66 -30.90 -21.91
CA VAL A 52 16.88 -31.08 -21.11
C VAL A 52 16.53 -31.44 -19.68
N THR A 53 17.23 -32.42 -19.10
CA THR A 53 17.08 -32.82 -17.70
C THR A 53 18.45 -32.99 -17.04
N ALA A 54 18.69 -32.21 -15.98
CA ALA A 54 19.95 -32.25 -15.24
C ALA A 54 19.97 -33.32 -14.15
N ARG A 55 21.05 -34.11 -14.11
CA ARG A 55 21.34 -35.09 -13.06
C ARG A 55 21.63 -34.42 -11.72
N PHE A 56 22.36 -33.30 -11.76
CA PHE A 56 22.85 -32.60 -10.59
C PHE A 56 22.48 -31.12 -10.62
N MET A 57 22.53 -30.48 -9.46
CA MET A 57 22.42 -29.02 -9.36
C MET A 57 23.80 -28.43 -9.27
N ILE A 58 23.97 -27.23 -9.81
CA ILE A 58 25.20 -26.47 -9.62
C ILE A 58 25.37 -26.23 -8.12
N GLY A 59 26.52 -26.62 -7.56
CA GLY A 59 26.83 -26.44 -6.15
C GLY A 59 26.24 -27.48 -5.19
N SER A 60 25.50 -28.51 -5.65
CA SER A 60 24.99 -29.55 -4.75
C SER A 60 26.11 -30.39 -4.12
N GLU A 61 25.94 -30.77 -2.85
CA GLU A 61 26.83 -31.70 -2.15
C GLU A 61 26.68 -33.14 -2.67
N ASP A 62 27.68 -33.99 -2.43
CA ASP A 62 27.71 -35.35 -2.99
C ASP A 62 26.57 -36.26 -2.49
N ALA A 63 26.07 -36.02 -1.27
CA ALA A 63 24.90 -36.70 -0.72
C ALA A 63 23.61 -36.34 -1.50
N GLU A 64 23.46 -35.09 -1.90
CA GLU A 64 22.32 -34.62 -2.72
C GLU A 64 22.40 -35.16 -4.15
N LYS A 65 23.60 -35.14 -4.75
CA LYS A 65 23.86 -35.72 -6.07
C LYS A 65 23.47 -37.19 -6.11
N SER A 66 23.89 -37.96 -5.11
CA SER A 66 23.59 -39.39 -4.99
C SER A 66 22.09 -39.64 -4.84
N ARG A 67 21.41 -38.90 -3.96
CA ARG A 67 19.95 -39.01 -3.75
C ARG A 67 19.16 -38.66 -5.01
N ARG A 68 19.59 -37.64 -5.76
CA ARG A 68 18.94 -37.19 -6.99
C ARG A 68 19.14 -38.19 -8.13
N GLN A 69 20.36 -38.72 -8.26
CA GLN A 69 20.65 -39.77 -9.22
C GLN A 69 19.82 -41.03 -8.97
N GLU A 70 19.62 -41.42 -7.70
CA GLU A 70 18.77 -42.55 -7.34
C GLU A 70 17.31 -42.31 -7.72
N ARG A 71 16.73 -41.14 -7.39
CA ARG A 71 15.35 -40.81 -7.81
C ARG A 71 15.16 -40.82 -9.32
N LEU A 72 16.12 -40.28 -10.08
CA LEU A 72 16.09 -40.34 -11.55
C LEU A 72 16.17 -41.79 -12.03
N ARG A 73 17.02 -42.62 -11.40
CA ARG A 73 17.13 -44.05 -11.72
C ARG A 73 15.83 -44.80 -11.44
N GLU A 74 15.15 -44.50 -10.34
CA GLU A 74 13.85 -45.09 -10.00
C GLU A 74 12.75 -44.71 -11.01
N GLN A 75 12.80 -43.49 -11.57
CA GLN A 75 11.78 -42.99 -12.48
C GLN A 75 11.98 -43.41 -13.94
N ILE A 76 13.23 -43.45 -14.42
CA ILE A 76 13.54 -43.71 -15.84
C ILE A 76 14.53 -44.85 -16.06
N GLY A 77 15.08 -45.48 -15.02
CA GLY A 77 16.05 -46.58 -15.16
C GLY A 77 17.48 -46.08 -15.36
N SER A 78 18.06 -46.22 -16.56
CA SER A 78 19.42 -45.71 -16.82
C SER A 78 19.50 -44.18 -16.80
N VAL A 79 20.54 -43.64 -16.15
CA VAL A 79 20.83 -42.20 -15.97
C VAL A 79 22.21 -41.82 -16.56
N SER A 80 22.70 -42.54 -17.59
CA SER A 80 23.91 -42.13 -18.33
C SER A 80 23.65 -40.81 -19.06
N ALA A 81 24.60 -39.87 -19.06
CA ALA A 81 24.49 -38.63 -19.82
C ALA A 81 24.45 -38.91 -21.33
N ASN A 82 23.25 -39.04 -21.89
CA ASN A 82 22.96 -39.38 -23.27
C ASN A 82 21.50 -39.00 -23.61
N ALA A 83 21.15 -39.03 -24.90
CA ALA A 83 19.78 -38.93 -25.35
C ALA A 83 18.97 -40.18 -24.94
N LYS A 84 17.77 -39.98 -24.42
CA LYS A 84 16.87 -41.07 -23.99
C LYS A 84 15.42 -40.72 -24.32
N THR A 85 14.68 -41.66 -24.88
CA THR A 85 13.25 -41.48 -25.09
C THR A 85 12.49 -41.91 -23.85
N VAL A 86 11.62 -41.04 -23.34
CA VAL A 86 10.77 -41.28 -22.18
C VAL A 86 9.36 -40.84 -22.52
N LEU A 87 8.41 -41.77 -22.46
CA LEU A 87 7.02 -41.59 -22.86
C LEU A 87 6.88 -40.98 -24.27
N GLY A 88 7.74 -41.39 -25.20
CA GLY A 88 7.83 -40.89 -26.58
C GLY A 88 8.40 -39.48 -26.74
N VAL A 89 8.95 -38.87 -25.68
CA VAL A 89 9.66 -37.59 -25.74
C VAL A 89 11.17 -37.84 -25.73
N PRO A 90 11.95 -37.34 -26.71
CA PRO A 90 13.39 -37.40 -26.66
C PRO A 90 13.90 -36.40 -25.60
N LEU A 91 14.49 -36.93 -24.53
CA LEU A 91 15.15 -36.16 -23.48
C LEU A 91 16.67 -36.20 -23.63
N GLN A 92 17.32 -35.09 -23.29
CA GLN A 92 18.77 -35.01 -23.15
C GLN A 92 19.13 -34.97 -21.66
N ILE A 93 19.75 -36.05 -21.18
CA ILE A 93 20.22 -36.13 -19.80
C ILE A 93 21.63 -35.54 -19.72
N VAL A 94 21.80 -34.47 -18.95
CA VAL A 94 23.08 -33.77 -18.77
C VAL A 94 23.50 -33.78 -17.30
N ASP A 95 24.78 -33.59 -17.00
CA ASP A 95 25.25 -33.50 -15.62
C ASP A 95 24.73 -32.26 -14.91
N TYR A 96 24.91 -31.10 -15.54
CA TYR A 96 24.46 -29.81 -15.07
C TYR A 96 23.78 -29.09 -16.23
N ASP A 97 22.61 -28.50 -15.97
CA ASP A 97 22.01 -27.53 -16.90
C ASP A 97 22.49 -26.13 -16.49
N THR A 98 23.64 -25.73 -17.05
CA THR A 98 24.27 -24.43 -16.75
C THR A 98 23.54 -23.26 -17.39
N ASP A 99 22.85 -23.50 -18.50
CA ASP A 99 22.28 -22.44 -19.33
C ASP A 99 20.79 -22.18 -19.02
N GLN A 100 20.11 -23.14 -18.38
CA GLN A 100 18.70 -23.05 -17.97
C GLN A 100 17.80 -22.49 -19.08
N LEU A 101 17.99 -22.98 -20.31
CA LEU A 101 17.29 -22.47 -21.49
C LEU A 101 15.77 -22.71 -21.41
N GLY A 102 15.34 -23.76 -20.69
CA GLY A 102 13.94 -24.05 -20.43
C GLY A 102 13.18 -22.88 -19.78
N ALA A 103 13.83 -22.05 -18.97
CA ALA A 103 13.22 -20.87 -18.37
C ALA A 103 12.82 -19.79 -19.40
N SER A 104 13.39 -19.81 -20.62
CA SER A 104 13.02 -18.90 -21.71
C SER A 104 11.97 -19.48 -22.66
N ALA A 105 11.55 -20.73 -22.48
CA ALA A 105 10.58 -21.37 -23.38
C ALA A 105 9.23 -20.63 -23.38
N ALA A 106 8.72 -20.25 -22.21
CA ALA A 106 7.46 -19.52 -22.10
C ALA A 106 7.52 -18.15 -22.82
N ALA A 107 8.63 -17.43 -22.67
CA ALA A 107 8.88 -16.16 -23.34
C ALA A 107 8.89 -16.25 -24.87
N LEU A 108 9.32 -17.39 -25.44
CA LEU A 108 9.27 -17.62 -26.89
C LEU A 108 7.86 -17.87 -27.39
N LEU A 109 7.09 -18.67 -26.65
CA LEU A 109 5.74 -19.10 -27.03
C LEU A 109 4.68 -18.01 -26.80
N GLU A 110 4.98 -17.04 -25.95
CA GLU A 110 4.16 -15.89 -25.64
C GLU A 110 3.63 -15.14 -26.88
N GLY A 111 2.31 -14.96 -26.91
CA GLY A 111 1.58 -14.25 -27.98
C GLY A 111 1.24 -15.12 -29.20
N PHE A 112 1.73 -16.36 -29.29
CA PHE A 112 1.32 -17.31 -30.32
C PHE A 112 0.13 -18.16 -29.89
N SER A 113 -0.60 -18.70 -30.87
CA SER A 113 -1.55 -19.80 -30.65
C SER A 113 -0.83 -21.00 -30.03
N LEU A 114 -1.28 -21.43 -28.84
CA LEU A 114 -0.63 -22.45 -28.03
C LEU A 114 -1.12 -23.87 -28.31
N GLN A 115 -2.20 -24.05 -29.08
CA GLN A 115 -2.72 -25.39 -29.43
C GLN A 115 -1.65 -26.29 -30.07
N GLN A 116 -0.71 -25.71 -30.83
CA GLN A 116 0.36 -26.45 -31.53
C GLN A 116 1.62 -26.64 -30.66
N ALA A 117 1.69 -26.02 -29.48
CA ALA A 117 2.82 -26.12 -28.56
C ALA A 117 2.76 -27.36 -27.65
N THR A 118 1.81 -28.28 -27.89
CA THR A 118 1.59 -29.51 -27.10
C THR A 118 2.86 -30.34 -26.88
N ALA A 119 3.75 -30.43 -27.87
CA ALA A 119 5.02 -31.13 -27.74
C ALA A 119 5.95 -30.46 -26.71
N ALA A 120 5.99 -29.12 -26.69
CA ALA A 120 6.74 -28.35 -25.69
C ALA A 120 6.15 -28.52 -24.29
N PHE A 121 4.81 -28.47 -24.14
CA PHE A 121 4.17 -28.70 -22.84
C PHE A 121 4.42 -30.10 -22.29
N THR A 122 4.40 -31.12 -23.15
CA THR A 122 4.68 -32.51 -22.76
C THR A 122 6.13 -32.68 -22.32
N ALA A 123 7.09 -32.11 -23.06
CA ALA A 123 8.50 -32.10 -22.66
C ALA A 123 8.71 -31.33 -21.35
N GLY A 124 8.06 -30.17 -21.19
CA GLY A 124 8.14 -29.35 -19.98
C GLY A 124 7.58 -30.04 -18.74
N ALA A 125 6.43 -30.71 -18.85
CA ALA A 125 5.83 -31.51 -17.78
C ALA A 125 6.75 -32.65 -17.35
N LEU A 126 7.31 -33.36 -18.32
CA LEU A 126 8.24 -34.45 -18.08
C LEU A 126 9.53 -33.97 -17.39
N SER A 127 10.15 -32.90 -17.91
CA SER A 127 11.35 -32.32 -17.29
C SER A 127 11.09 -31.80 -15.87
N ALA A 128 9.94 -31.17 -15.62
CA ALA A 128 9.56 -30.70 -14.29
C ALA A 128 9.39 -31.85 -13.27
N LEU A 129 8.84 -32.99 -13.70
CA LEU A 129 8.68 -34.18 -12.85
C LEU A 129 9.99 -34.90 -12.55
N LEU A 130 10.93 -34.88 -13.50
CA LEU A 130 12.24 -35.50 -13.36
C LEU A 130 13.26 -34.59 -12.63
N SER A 131 13.03 -33.27 -12.64
CA SER A 131 13.90 -32.26 -12.04
C SER A 131 13.07 -31.22 -11.26
N PRO A 132 12.89 -31.41 -9.93
CA PRO A 132 11.93 -30.64 -9.12
C PRO A 132 12.31 -29.17 -8.85
N LEU A 133 13.36 -28.63 -9.50
CA LEU A 133 13.88 -27.28 -9.26
C LEU A 133 14.01 -26.45 -10.54
N HIS A 134 13.33 -26.83 -11.63
CA HIS A 134 13.25 -25.96 -12.78
C HIS A 134 12.11 -24.93 -12.65
N PRO A 135 12.40 -23.62 -12.76
CA PRO A 135 11.39 -22.56 -12.70
C PRO A 135 10.48 -22.50 -13.94
N HIS A 136 10.75 -23.30 -15.00
CA HIS A 136 9.97 -23.22 -16.24
C HIS A 136 8.51 -23.65 -16.07
N TRP A 137 8.20 -24.51 -15.11
CA TRP A 137 6.84 -25.05 -14.97
C TRP A 137 5.83 -23.97 -14.56
N GLU A 138 6.20 -23.11 -13.60
CA GLU A 138 5.34 -21.99 -13.20
C GLU A 138 5.17 -20.97 -14.34
N LEU A 139 6.23 -20.74 -15.14
CA LEU A 139 6.14 -19.89 -16.35
C LEU A 139 5.19 -20.48 -17.40
N LEU A 140 5.18 -21.81 -17.61
CA LEU A 140 4.24 -22.46 -18.53
C LEU A 140 2.80 -22.41 -18.01
N LYS A 141 2.58 -22.54 -16.69
CA LYS A 141 1.26 -22.33 -16.08
C LYS A 141 0.75 -20.91 -16.33
N TRP A 142 1.60 -19.91 -16.15
CA TRP A 142 1.26 -18.52 -16.44
C TRP A 142 0.94 -18.31 -17.92
N LEU A 143 1.75 -18.89 -18.81
CA LEU A 143 1.53 -18.81 -20.26
C LEU A 143 0.16 -19.34 -20.67
N CYS A 144 -0.24 -20.51 -20.16
CA CYS A 144 -1.55 -21.09 -20.46
C CYS A 144 -2.70 -20.33 -19.78
N LEU A 145 -2.53 -19.89 -18.53
CA LEU A 145 -3.57 -19.17 -17.79
C LEU A 145 -3.89 -17.81 -18.43
N LEU A 146 -2.87 -17.10 -18.90
CA LEU A 146 -2.98 -15.78 -19.54
C LEU A 146 -3.19 -15.87 -21.06
N ASN A 147 -3.48 -17.05 -21.61
CA ASN A 147 -3.70 -17.22 -23.05
C ASN A 147 -5.04 -16.59 -23.49
N GLU A 148 -4.95 -15.44 -24.16
CA GLU A 148 -6.09 -14.79 -24.81
C GLU A 148 -6.28 -15.19 -26.28
N ALA A 149 -5.27 -15.82 -26.91
CA ALA A 149 -5.27 -16.12 -28.35
C ALA A 149 -6.15 -17.32 -28.69
N ASP A 150 -6.00 -18.44 -27.96
CA ASP A 150 -6.71 -19.69 -28.22
C ASP A 150 -6.88 -20.58 -26.97
N PRO A 151 -7.53 -20.08 -25.89
CA PRO A 151 -7.63 -20.81 -24.62
C PRO A 151 -8.31 -22.17 -24.74
N GLU A 152 -9.48 -22.24 -25.39
CA GLU A 152 -10.22 -23.51 -25.53
C GLU A 152 -9.55 -24.50 -26.49
N PRO A 153 -9.07 -24.10 -27.69
CA PRO A 153 -8.28 -24.99 -28.55
C PRO A 153 -7.01 -25.53 -27.87
N THR A 154 -6.35 -24.70 -27.06
CA THR A 154 -5.18 -25.13 -26.27
C THR A 154 -5.58 -26.15 -25.20
N ALA A 155 -6.64 -25.88 -24.44
CA ALA A 155 -7.14 -26.81 -23.44
C ALA A 155 -7.55 -28.16 -24.06
N LEU A 156 -8.26 -28.15 -25.19
CA LEU A 156 -8.60 -29.36 -25.93
C LEU A 156 -7.36 -30.15 -26.35
N SER A 157 -6.34 -29.45 -26.87
CA SER A 157 -5.09 -30.08 -27.30
C SER A 157 -4.32 -30.70 -26.12
N LEU A 158 -4.31 -30.04 -24.96
CA LEU A 158 -3.74 -30.58 -23.72
C LEU A 158 -4.53 -31.78 -23.17
N ARG A 159 -5.86 -31.76 -23.23
CA ARG A 159 -6.71 -32.92 -22.87
C ARG A 159 -6.41 -34.12 -23.78
N GLN A 160 -6.31 -33.90 -25.09
CA GLN A 160 -5.96 -34.94 -26.05
C GLN A 160 -4.55 -35.48 -25.80
N ALA A 161 -3.58 -34.61 -25.52
CA ALA A 161 -2.22 -35.02 -25.18
C ALA A 161 -2.15 -35.86 -23.90
N SER A 162 -2.90 -35.45 -22.86
CA SER A 162 -3.05 -36.22 -21.63
C SER A 162 -3.59 -37.64 -21.92
N ALA A 163 -4.68 -37.75 -22.68
CA ALA A 163 -5.24 -39.05 -23.08
C ALA A 163 -4.26 -39.89 -23.91
N GLN A 164 -3.53 -39.27 -24.84
CA GLN A 164 -2.50 -39.95 -25.63
C GLN A 164 -1.36 -40.47 -24.77
N ILE A 165 -0.90 -39.69 -23.79
CA ILE A 165 0.12 -40.13 -22.84
C ILE A 165 -0.40 -41.32 -22.03
N LEU A 166 -1.64 -41.29 -21.53
CA LEU A 166 -2.25 -42.39 -20.78
C LEU A 166 -2.45 -43.68 -21.60
N ALA A 167 -2.61 -43.57 -22.91
CA ALA A 167 -2.74 -44.73 -23.79
C ALA A 167 -1.40 -45.39 -24.14
N ARG A 168 -0.25 -44.73 -23.87
CA ARG A 168 1.08 -45.27 -24.22
C ARG A 168 1.47 -46.44 -23.32
N THR A 169 2.35 -47.30 -23.82
CA THR A 169 3.07 -48.26 -22.97
C THR A 169 4.43 -47.64 -22.63
N PRO A 170 4.78 -47.45 -21.34
CA PRO A 170 6.09 -46.92 -20.95
C PRO A 170 7.24 -47.75 -21.52
N GLU A 171 8.31 -47.09 -21.93
CA GLU A 171 9.52 -47.75 -22.43
C GLU A 171 10.19 -48.61 -21.34
N PRO A 172 11.00 -49.63 -21.69
CA PRO A 172 11.70 -50.45 -20.71
C PRO A 172 12.53 -49.61 -19.72
N GLY A 173 12.25 -49.80 -18.43
CA GLY A 173 12.90 -49.07 -17.34
C GLY A 173 12.25 -47.74 -16.95
N VAL A 174 11.24 -47.26 -17.70
CA VAL A 174 10.44 -46.09 -17.30
C VAL A 174 9.35 -46.53 -16.33
N HIS A 175 9.28 -45.86 -15.19
CA HIS A 175 8.33 -46.21 -14.14
C HIS A 175 6.89 -45.96 -14.61
N PRO A 176 5.96 -46.94 -14.52
CA PRO A 176 4.60 -46.81 -15.06
C PRO A 176 3.82 -45.62 -14.51
N ARG A 177 4.09 -45.23 -13.26
CA ARG A 177 3.46 -44.06 -12.63
C ARG A 177 3.81 -42.73 -13.31
N LEU A 178 5.00 -42.59 -13.90
CA LEU A 178 5.44 -41.34 -14.56
C LEU A 178 4.47 -40.94 -15.68
N GLN A 179 3.89 -41.93 -16.37
CA GLN A 179 2.85 -41.73 -17.38
C GLN A 179 1.63 -41.00 -16.83
N ARG A 180 1.07 -41.49 -15.72
CA ARG A 180 -0.08 -40.86 -15.05
C ARG A 180 0.26 -39.45 -14.58
N ARG A 181 1.48 -39.26 -14.07
CA ARG A 181 1.98 -37.95 -13.61
C ARG A 181 1.99 -36.91 -14.71
N VAL A 182 2.58 -37.26 -15.86
CA VAL A 182 2.68 -36.35 -17.00
C VAL A 182 1.29 -36.01 -17.53
N ALA A 183 0.41 -37.00 -17.65
CA ALA A 183 -0.97 -36.79 -18.08
C ALA A 183 -1.74 -35.85 -17.13
N ALA A 184 -1.59 -36.00 -15.81
CA ALA A 184 -2.18 -35.10 -14.82
C ALA A 184 -1.63 -33.66 -14.94
N PHE A 185 -0.31 -33.49 -15.08
CA PHE A 185 0.31 -32.17 -15.28
C PHE A 185 -0.18 -31.44 -16.52
N LEU A 186 -0.41 -32.14 -17.63
CA LEU A 186 -0.98 -31.54 -18.85
C LEU A 186 -2.41 -31.03 -18.61
N LEU A 187 -3.22 -31.74 -17.82
CA LEU A 187 -4.56 -31.27 -17.45
C LEU A 187 -4.50 -30.04 -16.52
N TYR A 188 -3.54 -29.99 -15.60
CA TYR A 188 -3.37 -28.83 -14.71
C TYR A 188 -2.95 -27.54 -15.44
N LEU A 189 -2.26 -27.65 -16.58
CA LEU A 189 -1.90 -26.48 -17.40
C LEU A 189 -3.11 -25.79 -18.02
N THR A 190 -4.22 -26.50 -18.25
CA THR A 190 -5.43 -25.90 -18.84
C THR A 190 -6.02 -24.80 -17.94
N GLY A 191 -5.81 -24.94 -16.62
CA GLY A 191 -6.35 -24.05 -15.60
C GLY A 191 -7.84 -24.21 -15.33
N TYR A 192 -8.59 -25.05 -16.05
CA TYR A 192 -10.04 -25.22 -15.83
C TYR A 192 -10.32 -26.11 -14.60
N PRO A 193 -11.35 -25.80 -13.80
CA PRO A 193 -11.70 -26.61 -12.62
C PRO A 193 -11.92 -28.10 -12.96
N ALA A 194 -12.72 -28.37 -13.99
CA ALA A 194 -13.04 -29.75 -14.40
C ALA A 194 -11.80 -30.55 -14.82
N ASP A 195 -10.82 -29.90 -15.45
CA ASP A 195 -9.57 -30.55 -15.84
C ASP A 195 -8.63 -30.77 -14.64
N GLN A 196 -8.67 -29.90 -13.63
CA GLN A 196 -7.97 -30.14 -12.36
C GLN A 196 -8.52 -31.37 -11.64
N ASP A 197 -9.84 -31.52 -11.58
CA ASP A 197 -10.47 -32.71 -10.97
C ASP A 197 -10.18 -33.99 -11.78
N ALA A 198 -10.19 -33.89 -13.11
CA ALA A 198 -9.79 -34.98 -13.99
C ALA A 198 -8.31 -35.37 -13.79
N GLY A 199 -7.40 -34.39 -13.69
CA GLY A 199 -5.98 -34.64 -13.45
C GLY A 199 -5.72 -35.35 -12.12
N ARG A 200 -6.45 -35.00 -11.06
CA ARG A 200 -6.38 -35.69 -9.76
C ARG A 200 -6.89 -37.12 -9.82
N SER A 201 -7.93 -37.36 -10.60
CA SER A 201 -8.45 -38.71 -10.83
C SER A 201 -7.44 -39.59 -11.57
N VAL A 202 -6.54 -38.98 -12.36
CA VAL A 202 -5.47 -39.65 -13.10
C VAL A 202 -4.25 -39.97 -12.22
N ASP A 203 -3.80 -39.04 -11.39
CA ASP A 203 -2.83 -39.31 -10.31
C ASP A 203 -3.26 -38.67 -8.99
N SER A 204 -3.84 -39.50 -8.12
CA SER A 204 -4.32 -39.10 -6.79
C SER A 204 -3.20 -38.75 -5.80
N GLU A 205 -1.95 -39.04 -6.14
CA GLU A 205 -0.79 -38.82 -5.29
C GLU A 205 0.17 -37.76 -5.86
N LEU A 206 -0.21 -37.09 -6.95
CA LEU A 206 0.50 -35.90 -7.42
C LEU A 206 0.22 -34.76 -6.43
N ASP A 207 1.27 -34.22 -5.83
CA ASP A 207 1.28 -32.96 -5.05
C ASP A 207 0.83 -32.95 -3.58
N PHE A 208 0.66 -34.08 -2.90
CA PHE A 208 0.47 -34.06 -1.45
C PHE A 208 1.50 -34.91 -0.71
N LYS A 209 2.61 -34.27 -0.31
CA LYS A 209 3.45 -34.79 0.77
C LYS A 209 2.66 -35.00 2.06
N TRP A 210 1.54 -34.27 2.19
CA TRP A 210 0.66 -34.24 3.34
C TRP A 210 -0.76 -34.66 2.96
N SER A 211 -1.30 -35.75 3.50
CA SER A 211 -2.71 -36.13 3.36
C SER A 211 -3.53 -35.49 4.47
N TYR A 212 -4.75 -35.08 4.15
CA TYR A 212 -5.68 -34.51 5.13
C TYR A 212 -5.91 -35.46 6.31
N GLU A 213 -6.07 -36.76 6.06
CA GLU A 213 -6.29 -37.76 7.11
C GLU A 213 -5.07 -37.87 8.04
N ARG A 214 -3.89 -38.22 7.50
CA ARG A 214 -2.66 -38.46 8.30
C ARG A 214 -2.05 -37.20 8.89
N ASP A 215 -2.07 -36.09 8.16
CA ASP A 215 -1.28 -34.90 8.49
C ASP A 215 -2.13 -33.76 9.09
N TYR A 216 -3.46 -33.86 9.00
CA TYR A 216 -4.38 -32.96 9.70
C TYR A 216 -5.23 -33.67 10.74
N LEU A 217 -6.07 -34.66 10.39
CA LEU A 217 -6.99 -35.29 11.35
C LEU A 217 -6.25 -36.01 12.50
N ASP A 218 -5.14 -36.68 12.20
CA ASP A 218 -4.33 -37.35 13.24
C ASP A 218 -3.54 -36.36 14.13
N ASN A 219 -3.32 -35.11 13.67
CA ASN A 219 -2.45 -34.12 14.33
C ASN A 219 -3.04 -32.69 14.28
N ILE A 220 -4.31 -32.56 14.67
CA ILE A 220 -5.05 -31.28 14.60
C ILE A 220 -4.31 -30.19 15.37
N GLY A 221 -4.07 -29.05 14.72
CA GLY A 221 -3.42 -27.88 15.32
C GLY A 221 -1.89 -27.94 15.38
N ARG A 222 -1.25 -29.04 14.98
CA ARG A 222 0.21 -29.23 15.02
C ARG A 222 0.87 -29.29 13.62
N GLY A 223 0.05 -29.37 12.57
CA GLY A 223 0.50 -29.45 11.17
C GLY A 223 0.51 -28.10 10.43
N PHE A 224 0.57 -28.19 9.11
CA PHE A 224 0.61 -27.02 8.20
C PHE A 224 -0.78 -26.52 7.78
N PHE A 225 -1.83 -27.29 8.06
CA PHE A 225 -3.20 -26.93 7.69
C PHE A 225 -3.78 -25.90 8.66
N THR A 226 -4.51 -24.92 8.12
CA THR A 226 -5.35 -24.04 8.94
C THR A 226 -6.36 -24.89 9.70
N VAL A 227 -6.52 -24.63 11.00
CA VAL A 227 -7.49 -25.36 11.82
C VAL A 227 -8.91 -25.03 11.33
N GLU A 228 -9.70 -26.06 11.06
CA GLU A 228 -11.11 -25.93 10.77
C GLU A 228 -11.90 -25.51 12.01
N ARG A 229 -12.98 -24.76 11.78
CA ARG A 229 -13.82 -24.20 12.84
C ARG A 229 -14.33 -25.26 13.82
N ARG A 230 -14.75 -26.42 13.31
CA ARG A 230 -15.26 -27.56 14.10
C ARG A 230 -14.22 -28.19 15.03
N HIS A 231 -12.93 -28.03 14.74
CA HIS A 231 -11.83 -28.60 15.54
C HIS A 231 -11.21 -27.61 16.51
N ALA A 232 -11.61 -26.33 16.49
CA ALA A 232 -11.03 -25.31 17.35
C ALA A 232 -11.16 -25.64 18.85
N ALA A 233 -12.30 -26.18 19.28
CA ALA A 233 -12.49 -26.61 20.67
C ALA A 233 -11.57 -27.77 21.08
N GLN A 234 -11.30 -28.71 20.16
CA GLN A 234 -10.37 -29.82 20.39
C GLN A 234 -8.94 -29.29 20.56
N VAL A 235 -8.52 -28.33 19.71
CA VAL A 235 -7.21 -27.69 19.84
C VAL A 235 -7.10 -26.97 21.19
N LEU A 236 -8.12 -26.22 21.61
CA LEU A 236 -8.09 -25.56 22.92
C LEU A 236 -8.00 -26.55 24.09
N ALA A 237 -8.54 -27.75 23.95
CA ALA A 237 -8.50 -28.80 24.99
C ALA A 237 -7.19 -29.61 25.02
N ASP A 238 -6.32 -29.47 24.01
CA ASP A 238 -5.07 -30.23 23.91
C ASP A 238 -3.98 -29.70 24.86
N ILE A 239 -3.94 -30.26 26.07
CA ILE A 239 -2.97 -29.92 27.11
C ILE A 239 -1.52 -30.32 26.79
N ALA A 240 -1.29 -31.12 25.75
CA ALA A 240 0.07 -31.44 25.31
C ALA A 240 0.67 -30.30 24.45
N MET A 241 -0.13 -29.32 24.05
CA MET A 241 0.32 -28.05 23.47
C MET A 241 0.31 -26.94 24.53
N THR A 242 1.36 -26.13 24.53
CA THR A 242 1.40 -24.92 25.37
C THR A 242 0.27 -23.94 24.99
N PRO A 243 -0.17 -23.04 25.90
CA PRO A 243 -1.16 -22.03 25.56
C PRO A 243 -0.79 -21.20 24.34
N ILE A 244 0.48 -20.81 24.22
CA ILE A 244 0.99 -19.99 23.10
C ILE A 244 0.91 -20.76 21.78
N GLN A 245 1.21 -22.07 21.77
CA GLN A 245 1.07 -22.90 20.58
C GLN A 245 -0.39 -23.05 20.14
N ARG A 246 -1.33 -23.24 21.09
CA ARG A 246 -2.78 -23.28 20.80
C ARG A 246 -3.30 -21.93 20.30
N ALA A 247 -2.87 -20.83 20.90
CA ALA A 247 -3.14 -19.47 20.42
C ALA A 247 -2.71 -19.28 18.96
N HIS A 248 -1.47 -19.66 18.63
CA HIS A 248 -0.92 -19.55 17.29
C HIS A 248 -1.64 -20.44 16.28
N ALA A 249 -1.93 -21.70 16.63
CA ALA A 249 -2.70 -22.60 15.76
C ALA A 249 -4.09 -22.05 15.43
N LEU A 250 -4.66 -21.27 16.34
CA LEU A 250 -5.98 -20.64 16.22
C LEU A 250 -5.93 -19.14 15.90
N GLN A 251 -4.80 -18.61 15.41
CA GLN A 251 -4.55 -17.17 15.27
C GLN A 251 -5.72 -16.38 14.62
N GLU A 252 -6.36 -16.94 13.60
CA GLU A 252 -7.47 -16.29 12.92
C GLU A 252 -8.81 -16.46 13.64
N HIS A 253 -9.01 -17.52 14.42
CA HIS A 253 -10.26 -17.76 15.13
C HIS A 253 -10.53 -16.70 16.19
N TRP A 254 -9.47 -16.14 16.78
CA TRP A 254 -9.57 -15.07 17.79
C TRP A 254 -10.22 -13.79 17.25
N LEU A 255 -10.11 -13.55 15.94
CA LEU A 255 -10.73 -12.41 15.28
C LEU A 255 -12.23 -12.61 15.04
N ASP A 256 -12.74 -13.85 15.11
CA ASP A 256 -14.15 -14.16 14.88
C ASP A 256 -14.98 -13.80 16.13
N PRO A 257 -15.97 -12.88 16.02
CA PRO A 257 -16.85 -12.54 17.14
C PRO A 257 -17.61 -13.72 17.73
N THR A 258 -17.91 -14.73 16.91
CA THR A 258 -18.64 -15.93 17.32
C THR A 258 -17.76 -16.97 18.02
N PHE A 259 -16.44 -16.76 18.06
CA PHE A 259 -15.52 -17.69 18.71
C PHE A 259 -15.52 -17.50 20.22
N VAL A 260 -15.95 -18.53 20.96
CA VAL A 260 -15.97 -18.50 22.42
C VAL A 260 -14.83 -19.38 22.95
N PRO A 261 -13.83 -18.81 23.65
CA PRO A 261 -12.79 -19.61 24.28
C PRO A 261 -13.34 -20.44 25.44
N THR A 262 -12.73 -21.60 25.69
CA THR A 262 -13.11 -22.45 26.82
C THR A 262 -12.58 -21.87 28.14
N ALA A 263 -13.37 -22.00 29.22
CA ALA A 263 -12.98 -21.50 30.54
C ALA A 263 -11.63 -22.08 31.01
N ALA A 264 -11.40 -23.38 30.77
CA ALA A 264 -10.14 -24.05 31.11
C ALA A 264 -8.92 -23.41 30.43
N TYR A 265 -9.03 -23.06 29.14
CA TYR A 265 -7.96 -22.36 28.43
C TYR A 265 -7.74 -20.95 28.98
N CYS A 266 -8.81 -20.22 29.29
CA CYS A 266 -8.71 -18.90 29.91
C CYS A 266 -8.01 -18.95 31.29
N ASP A 267 -8.30 -19.97 32.10
CA ASP A 267 -7.69 -20.15 33.42
C ASP A 267 -6.18 -20.46 33.33
N GLU A 268 -5.80 -21.30 32.37
CA GLU A 268 -4.41 -21.60 32.07
C GLU A 268 -3.66 -20.35 31.57
N LEU A 269 -4.27 -19.62 30.63
CA LEU A 269 -3.72 -18.36 30.11
C LEU A 269 -3.57 -17.32 31.22
N ARG A 270 -4.51 -17.24 32.17
CA ARG A 270 -4.44 -16.32 33.31
C ARG A 270 -3.23 -16.62 34.19
N THR A 271 -2.90 -17.90 34.35
CA THR A 271 -1.72 -18.33 35.10
C THR A 271 -0.43 -17.90 34.39
N LEU A 272 -0.37 -18.07 33.07
CA LEU A 272 0.76 -17.65 32.23
C LEU A 272 0.94 -16.13 32.25
N VAL A 273 -0.14 -15.36 32.07
CA VAL A 273 -0.12 -13.88 32.05
C VAL A 273 0.37 -13.29 33.37
N LYS A 274 -0.01 -13.88 34.51
CA LYS A 274 0.46 -13.43 35.85
C LYS A 274 1.97 -13.55 36.04
N GLN A 275 2.63 -14.43 35.28
CA GLN A 275 4.07 -14.67 35.35
C GLN A 275 4.82 -14.03 34.18
N PHE A 276 4.13 -13.27 33.32
CA PHE A 276 4.73 -12.71 32.12
C PHE A 276 5.81 -11.66 32.50
N PRO A 277 7.02 -11.73 31.92
CA PRO A 277 8.13 -10.84 32.27
C PRO A 277 7.95 -9.45 31.64
N VAL A 278 7.06 -8.65 32.22
CA VAL A 278 6.68 -7.31 31.73
C VAL A 278 7.88 -6.36 31.62
N ASP A 279 8.88 -6.52 32.49
CA ASP A 279 10.12 -5.73 32.49
C ASP A 279 10.94 -5.90 31.20
N LYS A 280 10.76 -7.01 30.48
CA LYS A 280 11.49 -7.34 29.24
C LYS A 280 10.78 -6.94 27.94
N LEU A 281 9.57 -6.42 28.03
CA LEU A 281 8.81 -5.96 26.87
C LEU A 281 9.37 -4.64 26.33
N TYR A 282 9.60 -4.59 25.01
CA TYR A 282 9.99 -3.40 24.25
C TYR A 282 11.20 -2.65 24.84
N ILE A 283 12.25 -3.39 25.23
CA ILE A 283 13.46 -2.83 25.87
C ILE A 283 14.54 -2.41 24.88
N ASN A 284 14.41 -2.78 23.61
CA ASN A 284 15.35 -2.40 22.55
C ASN A 284 14.61 -2.34 21.20
N ARG A 285 15.34 -1.89 20.17
CA ARG A 285 14.84 -1.73 18.81
C ARG A 285 14.28 -3.00 18.17
N TYR A 286 14.92 -4.14 18.45
CA TYR A 286 14.55 -5.42 17.86
C TYR A 286 13.58 -6.14 18.79
N ALA A 287 12.58 -6.78 18.20
CA ALA A 287 11.63 -7.56 18.96
C ALA A 287 12.36 -8.69 19.71
N THR A 288 12.30 -8.64 21.05
CA THR A 288 12.77 -9.72 21.91
C THR A 288 11.86 -10.94 21.79
N SER A 289 12.32 -12.10 22.24
CA SER A 289 11.46 -13.29 22.35
C SER A 289 10.16 -13.00 23.11
N GLU A 290 10.28 -12.28 24.22
CA GLU A 290 9.17 -11.88 25.08
C GLU A 290 8.21 -10.92 24.36
N SER A 291 8.74 -9.96 23.58
CA SER A 291 7.90 -9.05 22.79
C SER A 291 7.14 -9.81 21.69
N HIS A 292 7.82 -10.73 20.99
CA HIS A 292 7.17 -11.59 20.00
C HIS A 292 6.10 -12.52 20.59
N GLU A 293 6.33 -13.08 21.77
CA GLU A 293 5.32 -13.90 22.45
C GLU A 293 4.11 -13.06 22.88
N PHE A 294 4.34 -11.85 23.39
CA PHE A 294 3.27 -10.93 23.75
C PHE A 294 2.46 -10.50 22.53
N GLU A 295 3.10 -10.12 21.43
CA GLU A 295 2.46 -9.79 20.15
C GLU A 295 1.56 -10.93 19.64
N ARG A 296 1.98 -12.19 19.79
CA ARG A 296 1.17 -13.37 19.44
C ARG A 296 -0.05 -13.55 20.36
N LEU A 297 0.05 -13.12 21.62
CA LEU A 297 -1.05 -13.18 22.58
C LEU A 297 -2.00 -11.98 22.48
N LEU A 298 -1.61 -10.88 21.84
CA LEU A 298 -2.44 -9.67 21.74
C LEU A 298 -3.82 -9.92 21.13
N PRO A 299 -4.03 -10.75 20.08
CA PRO A 299 -5.39 -11.06 19.62
C PRO A 299 -6.16 -12.02 20.55
N VAL A 300 -5.47 -12.76 21.42
CA VAL A 300 -6.03 -13.81 22.28
C VAL A 300 -6.55 -13.23 23.59
N LEU A 301 -5.73 -12.40 24.25
CA LEU A 301 -6.04 -11.81 25.55
C LEU A 301 -7.35 -10.99 25.58
N PRO A 302 -7.69 -10.19 24.56
CA PRO A 302 -8.99 -9.51 24.46
C PRO A 302 -10.22 -10.42 24.55
N ARG A 303 -10.09 -11.67 24.08
CA ARG A 303 -11.17 -12.66 24.06
C ARG A 303 -11.27 -13.43 25.37
N CYS A 304 -10.14 -13.67 26.04
CA CYS A 304 -10.07 -14.51 27.23
C CYS A 304 -10.06 -13.71 28.54
N LEU A 305 -9.27 -12.63 28.58
CA LEU A 305 -8.77 -11.96 29.78
C LEU A 305 -8.59 -10.43 29.53
N PRO A 306 -9.65 -9.70 29.17
CA PRO A 306 -9.53 -8.28 28.84
C PRO A 306 -9.03 -7.42 30.01
N ASP A 307 -9.42 -7.77 31.24
CA ASP A 307 -9.01 -7.05 32.45
C ASP A 307 -7.54 -7.32 32.77
N GLU A 308 -7.08 -8.57 32.65
CA GLU A 308 -5.66 -8.90 32.85
C GLU A 308 -4.75 -8.31 31.75
N LEU A 309 -5.23 -8.19 30.51
CA LEU A 309 -4.52 -7.45 29.46
C LEU A 309 -4.33 -5.99 29.86
N ALA A 310 -5.39 -5.33 30.33
CA ALA A 310 -5.31 -3.95 30.81
C ALA A 310 -4.35 -3.84 31.99
N GLN A 311 -4.40 -4.80 32.94
CA GLN A 311 -3.50 -4.83 34.08
C GLN A 311 -2.02 -5.03 33.69
N LEU A 312 -1.75 -5.82 32.65
CA LEU A 312 -0.40 -6.00 32.11
C LEU A 312 0.12 -4.70 31.50
N TRP A 313 -0.70 -3.98 30.74
CA TRP A 313 -0.34 -2.66 30.21
C TRP A 313 -0.10 -1.62 31.31
N ARG A 314 -0.92 -1.64 32.37
CA ARG A 314 -0.75 -0.79 33.56
C ARG A 314 0.58 -1.06 34.27
N SER A 315 0.86 -2.34 34.59
CA SER A 315 2.11 -2.71 35.24
C SER A 315 3.33 -2.40 34.36
N TRP A 316 3.21 -2.58 33.05
CA TRP A 316 4.24 -2.23 32.08
C TRP A 316 4.53 -0.73 32.06
N ALA A 317 3.49 0.11 31.99
CA ALA A 317 3.63 1.57 31.97
C ALA A 317 4.30 2.09 33.25
N VAL A 318 3.94 1.54 34.42
CA VAL A 318 4.58 1.92 35.70
C VAL A 318 6.05 1.48 35.77
N ALA A 319 6.41 0.35 35.16
CA ALA A 319 7.76 -0.19 35.17
C ALA A 319 8.77 0.61 34.31
N GLY A 320 8.31 1.56 33.49
CA GLY A 320 9.15 2.33 32.56
C GLY A 320 10.38 2.97 33.22
N LEU A 321 10.20 3.56 34.40
CA LEU A 321 11.26 4.24 35.16
C LEU A 321 12.37 3.30 35.66
N CYS A 322 12.03 2.03 35.91
CA CYS A 322 12.98 1.05 36.41
C CYS A 322 13.86 0.47 35.30
N LYS A 323 13.58 0.78 34.02
CA LYS A 323 14.36 0.33 32.88
C LYS A 323 15.64 1.15 32.75
N ALA A 324 16.66 0.54 32.15
CA ALA A 324 17.90 1.23 31.79
C ALA A 324 17.63 2.39 30.81
N PRO A 325 18.45 3.46 30.77
CA PRO A 325 18.20 4.66 29.96
C PRO A 325 17.86 4.37 28.48
N ASP A 326 18.63 3.51 27.80
CA ASP A 326 18.35 3.17 26.40
C ASP A 326 17.01 2.45 26.23
N ALA A 327 16.60 1.64 27.21
CA ALA A 327 15.33 0.93 27.21
C ALA A 327 14.14 1.84 27.55
N GLN A 328 14.36 2.99 28.20
CA GLN A 328 13.32 3.98 28.46
C GLN A 328 12.82 4.63 27.16
N LEU A 329 13.71 4.82 26.17
CA LEU A 329 13.34 5.34 24.85
C LEU A 329 12.35 4.40 24.15
N TRP A 330 12.71 3.11 24.04
CA TRP A 330 11.86 2.10 23.39
C TRP A 330 10.54 1.89 24.14
N HIS A 331 10.57 1.98 25.47
CA HIS A 331 9.36 1.97 26.29
C HIS A 331 8.43 3.16 25.97
N ALA A 332 8.98 4.37 25.82
CA ALA A 332 8.17 5.56 25.51
C ALA A 332 7.50 5.49 24.13
N LEU A 333 8.13 4.85 23.15
CA LEU A 333 7.56 4.71 21.80
C LEU A 333 6.24 3.92 21.79
N GLU A 334 6.13 2.90 22.65
CA GLU A 334 4.96 2.02 22.79
C GLU A 334 3.98 2.50 23.87
N LEU A 335 4.30 3.59 24.59
CA LEU A 335 3.53 4.03 25.76
C LEU A 335 2.07 4.41 25.45
N ASN A 336 1.85 4.95 24.25
CA ASN A 336 0.55 5.48 23.82
C ASN A 336 -0.41 4.38 23.34
N ASP A 337 0.09 3.19 23.01
CA ASP A 337 -0.68 2.09 22.41
C ASP A 337 -1.83 1.65 23.30
N ALA A 338 -1.64 1.70 24.62
CA ALA A 338 -2.63 1.31 25.63
C ALA A 338 -3.18 2.48 26.46
N SER A 339 -3.08 3.72 25.96
CA SER A 339 -3.52 4.93 26.68
C SER A 339 -4.99 4.90 27.13
N LEU A 340 -5.84 4.09 26.48
CA LEU A 340 -7.23 3.93 26.88
C LEU A 340 -7.41 3.24 28.24
N VAL A 341 -6.51 2.35 28.66
CA VAL A 341 -6.64 1.57 29.91
C VAL A 341 -5.76 2.09 31.06
N GLN A 342 -4.91 3.06 30.79
CA GLN A 342 -4.04 3.70 31.79
C GLN A 342 -4.86 4.59 32.75
N GLY A 343 -4.42 4.67 34.01
CA GLY A 343 -5.05 5.45 35.07
C GLY A 343 -4.04 6.36 35.79
N ASP A 344 -4.36 6.75 37.02
CA ASP A 344 -3.58 7.76 37.77
C ASP A 344 -2.12 7.35 38.01
N ALA A 345 -1.89 6.08 38.34
CA ALA A 345 -0.55 5.56 38.62
C ALA A 345 0.33 5.59 37.37
N GLU A 346 -0.24 5.21 36.21
CA GLU A 346 0.46 5.21 34.94
C GLU A 346 0.75 6.63 34.46
N ARG A 347 -0.18 7.57 34.69
CA ARG A 347 0.05 9.00 34.42
C ARG A 347 1.15 9.59 35.29
N ALA A 348 1.17 9.27 36.58
CA ALA A 348 2.25 9.67 37.47
C ALA A 348 3.60 9.08 37.04
N ALA A 349 3.61 7.83 36.59
CA ALA A 349 4.81 7.18 36.06
C ALA A 349 5.29 7.83 34.75
N ALA A 350 4.38 8.15 33.82
CA ALA A 350 4.70 8.86 32.58
C ALA A 350 5.29 10.25 32.88
N ARG A 351 4.70 11.00 33.81
CA ARG A 351 5.24 12.29 34.26
C ARG A 351 6.65 12.15 34.82
N ALA A 352 6.86 11.20 35.73
CA ALA A 352 8.17 10.96 36.30
C ALA A 352 9.20 10.52 35.24
N LEU A 353 8.78 9.70 34.24
CA LEU A 353 9.63 9.30 33.11
C LEU A 353 10.04 10.51 32.27
N ARG A 354 9.09 11.42 31.99
CA ARG A 354 9.39 12.69 31.31
C ARG A 354 10.41 13.51 32.11
N GLU A 355 10.17 13.68 33.41
CA GLU A 355 11.05 14.48 34.29
C GLU A 355 12.47 13.90 34.42
N THR A 356 12.66 12.58 34.29
CA THR A 356 14.01 11.99 34.28
C THR A 356 14.86 12.41 33.08
N THR A 357 14.23 12.87 31.99
CA THR A 357 14.96 13.30 30.78
C THR A 357 15.50 14.73 30.86
N ASN A 358 15.22 15.48 31.93
CA ASN A 358 15.64 16.88 32.07
C ASN A 358 17.17 17.11 31.98
N GLY A 359 17.99 16.06 32.17
CA GLY A 359 19.44 16.09 31.96
C GLY A 359 19.97 15.24 30.79
N ALA A 360 19.08 14.68 29.96
CA ALA A 360 19.42 13.82 28.83
C ALA A 360 19.73 14.61 27.55
N SER A 361 20.10 13.91 26.47
CA SER A 361 20.23 14.51 25.15
C SER A 361 18.91 15.13 24.68
N GLU A 362 18.98 16.14 23.82
CA GLU A 362 17.81 16.82 23.26
C GLU A 362 16.88 15.85 22.53
N GLN A 363 17.43 14.90 21.76
CA GLN A 363 16.66 13.86 21.09
C GLN A 363 15.87 12.98 22.08
N MET A 364 16.50 12.54 23.18
CA MET A 364 15.84 11.72 24.18
C MET A 364 14.74 12.50 24.91
N ARG A 365 14.97 13.79 25.18
CA ARG A 365 13.94 14.71 25.71
C ARG A 365 12.78 14.88 24.74
N TYR A 366 13.06 14.98 23.45
CA TYR A 366 12.02 15.05 22.41
C TYR A 366 11.19 13.77 22.37
N ASP A 367 11.83 12.61 22.18
CA ASP A 367 11.12 11.34 21.95
C ASP A 367 10.35 10.88 23.20
N ILE A 368 11.00 10.82 24.36
CA ILE A 368 10.36 10.36 25.59
C ILE A 368 9.38 11.43 26.11
N GLY A 369 9.79 12.70 26.11
CA GLY A 369 9.00 13.77 26.68
C GLY A 369 7.68 13.98 25.96
N ASN A 370 7.69 13.99 24.62
CA ASN A 370 6.47 14.11 23.82
C ASN A 370 5.56 12.88 23.92
N ARG A 371 6.11 11.67 24.06
CA ARG A 371 5.29 10.46 24.23
C ARG A 371 4.65 10.41 25.62
N ALA A 372 5.43 10.69 26.66
CA ALA A 372 4.97 10.65 28.04
C ALA A 372 3.91 11.71 28.36
N ILE A 373 4.06 12.95 27.85
CA ILE A 373 3.09 14.02 28.12
C ILE A 373 1.69 13.68 27.58
N LEU A 374 1.59 12.94 26.47
CA LEU A 374 0.31 12.53 25.88
C LEU A 374 -0.50 11.59 26.78
N VAL A 375 0.18 10.79 27.61
CA VAL A 375 -0.45 9.98 28.65
C VAL A 375 -0.78 10.82 29.88
N GLU A 376 0.16 11.65 30.33
CA GLU A 376 0.01 12.52 31.51
C GLU A 376 -1.27 13.38 31.44
N ILE A 377 -1.57 13.94 30.28
CA ILE A 377 -2.66 14.92 30.10
C ILE A 377 -4.00 14.31 29.66
N ALA A 378 -4.09 12.98 29.48
CA ALA A 378 -5.20 12.34 28.76
C ALA A 378 -6.61 12.58 29.33
N GLU A 379 -6.76 12.85 30.63
CA GLU A 379 -8.06 13.15 31.27
C GLU A 379 -8.21 14.59 31.77
N LEU A 380 -7.25 15.47 31.46
CA LEU A 380 -7.38 16.89 31.79
C LEU A 380 -8.38 17.55 30.83
N ALA A 381 -9.02 18.64 31.29
CA ALA A 381 -9.81 19.49 30.40
C ALA A 381 -8.89 20.12 29.34
N PRO A 382 -9.38 20.47 28.13
CA PRO A 382 -8.54 20.97 27.05
C PRO A 382 -7.59 22.11 27.44
N VAL A 383 -8.08 23.11 28.19
CA VAL A 383 -7.25 24.23 28.68
C VAL A 383 -6.13 23.77 29.62
N ASP A 384 -6.40 22.79 30.49
CA ASP A 384 -5.43 22.24 31.43
C ASP A 384 -4.42 21.32 30.75
N GLN A 385 -4.82 20.66 29.65
CA GLN A 385 -3.90 19.90 28.79
C GLN A 385 -2.83 20.84 28.20
N LEU A 386 -3.23 21.97 27.63
CA LEU A 386 -2.30 22.95 27.06
C LEU A 386 -1.39 23.55 28.14
N LYS A 387 -1.93 23.93 29.30
CA LYS A 387 -1.14 24.41 30.44
C LYS A 387 -0.08 23.40 30.87
N ALA A 388 -0.43 22.12 30.95
CA ALA A 388 0.50 21.06 31.32
C ALA A 388 1.62 20.87 30.28
N VAL A 389 1.30 20.97 28.98
CA VAL A 389 2.30 20.91 27.90
C VAL A 389 3.26 22.09 27.96
N LEU A 390 2.77 23.32 28.16
CA LEU A 390 3.62 24.51 28.32
C LEU A 390 4.51 24.41 29.55
N ALA A 391 3.95 23.95 30.68
CA ALA A 391 4.70 23.76 31.92
C ALA A 391 5.75 22.64 31.80
N ALA A 392 5.58 21.68 30.88
CA ALA A 392 6.55 20.62 30.65
C ALA A 392 7.85 21.10 29.98
N ALA A 393 7.85 22.29 29.36
CA ALA A 393 9.02 22.93 28.75
C ALA A 393 9.84 21.97 27.85
N LEU A 394 9.12 21.24 26.98
CA LEU A 394 9.74 20.35 26.00
C LEU A 394 10.54 21.17 24.97
N PRO A 395 11.64 20.66 24.39
CA PRO A 395 12.42 21.40 23.39
C PRO A 395 11.61 21.73 22.13
N ASP A 396 10.97 20.70 21.56
CA ASP A 396 10.09 20.78 20.39
C ASP A 396 8.84 19.91 20.64
N LEU A 397 7.72 20.26 19.99
CA LEU A 397 6.45 19.53 20.09
C LEU A 397 6.28 18.54 18.93
N MET A 398 5.75 17.35 19.23
CA MET A 398 5.32 16.42 18.19
C MET A 398 4.04 16.93 17.51
N PRO A 399 3.90 16.81 16.18
CA PRO A 399 2.69 17.23 15.46
C PRO A 399 1.38 16.64 16.01
N THR A 400 1.44 15.42 16.56
CA THR A 400 0.29 14.74 17.19
C THR A 400 -0.30 15.50 18.38
N LEU A 401 0.47 16.37 19.04
CA LEU A 401 -0.05 17.22 20.12
C LEU A 401 -1.02 18.29 19.58
N ARG A 402 -0.70 18.90 18.44
CA ARG A 402 -1.52 19.96 17.82
C ARG A 402 -2.94 19.47 17.48
N ASP A 403 -3.06 18.25 16.96
CA ASP A 403 -4.33 17.68 16.50
C ASP A 403 -5.11 16.96 17.62
N GLY A 404 -4.51 16.82 18.80
CA GLY A 404 -5.03 15.99 19.89
C GLY A 404 -6.14 16.66 20.69
N PHE A 405 -6.03 17.97 20.92
CA PHE A 405 -6.82 18.66 21.94
C PHE A 405 -8.32 18.79 21.59
N GLY A 406 -9.14 18.94 22.64
CA GLY A 406 -10.56 19.28 22.50
C GLY A 406 -10.76 20.73 22.06
N ALA A 407 -11.99 21.10 21.71
CA ALA A 407 -12.32 22.49 21.36
C ALA A 407 -12.13 23.41 22.56
N LEU A 408 -11.51 24.57 22.33
CA LEU A 408 -11.30 25.62 23.32
C LEU A 408 -12.43 26.66 23.24
N SER A 409 -12.93 27.11 24.38
CA SER A 409 -13.82 28.27 24.45
C SER A 409 -13.02 29.57 24.33
N GLN A 410 -13.72 30.68 24.06
CA GLN A 410 -13.09 32.00 24.00
C GLN A 410 -12.39 32.36 25.32
N GLN A 411 -13.00 32.00 26.45
CA GLN A 411 -12.44 32.23 27.78
C GLN A 411 -11.16 31.42 28.02
N ASP A 412 -11.10 30.18 27.51
CA ASP A 412 -9.90 29.33 27.63
C ASP A 412 -8.72 29.95 26.88
N VAL A 413 -8.96 30.48 25.67
CA VAL A 413 -7.93 31.15 24.87
C VAL A 413 -7.44 32.41 25.59
N ASP A 414 -8.34 33.24 26.11
CA ASP A 414 -7.98 34.44 26.86
C ASP A 414 -7.15 34.13 28.11
N GLU A 415 -7.49 33.05 28.83
CA GLU A 415 -6.72 32.61 29.99
C GLU A 415 -5.30 32.18 29.61
N LEU A 416 -5.15 31.37 28.55
CA LEU A 416 -3.85 30.91 28.06
C LEU A 416 -2.96 32.06 27.60
N VAL A 417 -3.55 33.04 26.90
CA VAL A 417 -2.87 34.26 26.44
C VAL A 417 -2.37 35.07 27.64
N ALA A 418 -3.24 35.37 28.61
CA ALA A 418 -2.86 36.15 29.79
C ALA A 418 -1.75 35.50 30.62
N GLN A 419 -1.75 34.16 30.73
CA GLN A 419 -0.70 33.41 31.43
C GLN A 419 0.64 33.44 30.69
N SER A 420 0.61 33.47 29.35
CA SER A 420 1.79 33.38 28.50
C SER A 420 2.42 34.74 28.20
N GLU A 421 1.68 35.84 28.35
CA GLU A 421 2.16 37.21 28.13
C GLU A 421 3.39 37.55 28.98
N SER A 422 3.48 37.00 30.20
CA SER A 422 4.60 37.21 31.12
C SER A 422 5.74 36.19 30.99
N GLN A 423 5.64 35.23 30.05
CA GLN A 423 6.61 34.15 29.86
C GLN A 423 7.56 34.41 28.69
N GLY A 424 8.60 33.56 28.55
CA GLY A 424 9.62 33.70 27.51
C GLY A 424 9.12 33.35 26.10
N ALA A 425 9.87 33.77 25.06
CA ALA A 425 9.51 33.60 23.65
C ALA A 425 9.20 32.15 23.23
N LEU A 426 9.89 31.16 23.82
CA LEU A 426 9.65 29.73 23.56
C LEU A 426 8.22 29.30 23.96
N VAL A 427 7.72 29.79 25.09
CA VAL A 427 6.36 29.47 25.56
C VAL A 427 5.31 30.07 24.63
N GLN A 428 5.56 31.30 24.16
CA GLN A 428 4.70 31.95 23.17
C GLN A 428 4.65 31.16 21.87
N GLU A 429 5.80 30.68 21.39
CA GLU A 429 5.89 29.82 20.20
C GLU A 429 5.11 28.52 20.35
N GLN A 430 5.30 27.81 21.47
CA GLN A 430 4.58 26.57 21.76
C GLN A 430 3.08 26.79 21.91
N LEU A 431 2.65 27.88 22.55
CA LEU A 431 1.22 28.21 22.64
C LEU A 431 0.63 28.44 21.24
N LEU A 432 1.28 29.25 20.40
CA LEU A 432 0.81 29.46 19.03
C LEU A 432 0.81 28.16 18.21
N GLU A 433 1.80 27.28 18.40
CA GLU A 433 1.83 25.98 17.73
C GLU A 433 0.59 25.14 18.08
N MET A 434 0.23 25.07 19.37
CA MET A 434 -0.95 24.35 19.82
C MET A 434 -2.27 25.01 19.40
N LEU A 435 -2.34 26.35 19.34
CA LEU A 435 -3.52 27.10 18.89
C LEU A 435 -3.71 27.06 17.36
N SER A 436 -2.69 26.69 16.59
CA SER A 436 -2.75 26.68 15.13
C SER A 436 -3.61 25.56 14.51
N GLY A 437 -4.28 24.74 15.33
CA GLY A 437 -5.15 23.64 14.92
C GLY A 437 -6.50 24.10 14.32
N PRO A 438 -7.66 23.61 14.81
CA PRO A 438 -8.98 24.01 14.29
C PRO A 438 -9.31 25.48 14.62
N PRO A 439 -10.27 26.10 13.89
CA PRO A 439 -10.67 27.48 14.14
C PRO A 439 -11.08 27.75 15.60
N LEU A 440 -10.63 28.88 16.14
CA LEU A 440 -10.83 29.26 17.54
C LEU A 440 -11.77 30.48 17.66
N PRO A 441 -12.61 30.55 18.69
CA PRO A 441 -13.31 31.78 19.03
C PRO A 441 -12.33 32.77 19.69
N LEU A 442 -11.97 33.86 19.00
CA LEU A 442 -11.02 34.86 19.49
C LEU A 442 -11.75 36.07 20.11
N SER A 443 -11.30 36.52 21.28
CA SER A 443 -11.65 37.83 21.82
C SER A 443 -10.78 38.93 21.17
N ASP A 444 -11.13 40.21 21.36
CA ASP A 444 -10.28 41.33 20.94
C ASP A 444 -8.88 41.29 21.59
N THR A 445 -8.80 40.84 22.83
CA THR A 445 -7.54 40.71 23.57
C THR A 445 -6.67 39.61 22.98
N ALA A 446 -7.22 38.40 22.82
CA ALA A 446 -6.51 37.28 22.23
C ALA A 446 -6.08 37.57 20.78
N TRP A 447 -6.98 38.17 19.99
CA TRP A 447 -6.67 38.57 18.63
C TRP A 447 -5.49 39.55 18.58
N SER A 448 -5.52 40.60 19.41
CA SER A 448 -4.46 41.61 19.46
C SER A 448 -3.13 41.02 19.91
N TRP A 449 -3.15 40.10 20.89
CA TRP A 449 -1.94 39.40 21.33
C TRP A 449 -1.34 38.56 20.21
N ILE A 450 -2.13 37.76 19.49
CA ILE A 450 -1.65 36.97 18.34
C ILE A 450 -1.12 37.89 17.24
N ALA A 451 -1.79 39.03 16.98
CA ALA A 451 -1.37 39.98 15.97
C ALA A 451 0.02 40.59 16.25
N THR A 452 0.41 40.76 17.51
CA THR A 452 1.77 41.24 17.85
C THR A 452 2.86 40.29 17.36
N ALA A 453 2.58 38.98 17.26
CA ALA A 453 3.54 38.00 16.74
C ALA A 453 3.80 38.16 15.22
N LEU A 454 2.93 38.86 14.49
CA LEU A 454 3.15 39.19 13.07
C LEU A 454 4.33 40.17 12.88
N GLU A 455 4.68 40.93 13.91
CA GLU A 455 5.82 41.88 13.90
C GLU A 455 7.14 41.24 14.36
N SER A 456 7.14 39.93 14.66
CA SER A 456 8.32 39.22 15.16
C SER A 456 9.35 38.94 14.06
N ASP A 457 10.64 38.98 14.43
CA ASP A 457 11.74 38.50 13.58
C ASP A 457 11.74 36.96 13.43
N ASN A 458 11.03 36.24 14.32
CA ASN A 458 10.89 34.78 14.23
C ASN A 458 9.84 34.41 13.17
N LYS A 459 10.34 33.93 12.02
CA LYS A 459 9.49 33.50 10.89
C LYS A 459 8.46 32.41 11.26
N ASN A 460 8.75 31.57 12.25
CA ASN A 460 7.79 30.54 12.68
C ASN A 460 6.63 31.15 13.47
N LEU A 461 6.90 32.10 14.38
CA LEU A 461 5.85 32.86 15.10
C LEU A 461 4.94 33.59 14.12
N VAL A 462 5.53 34.29 13.15
CA VAL A 462 4.78 34.99 12.09
C VAL A 462 3.89 34.01 11.32
N ARG A 463 4.43 32.84 10.95
CA ARG A 463 3.67 31.80 10.25
C ARG A 463 2.49 31.30 11.08
N LEU A 464 2.71 30.95 12.35
CA LEU A 464 1.67 30.44 13.23
C LEU A 464 0.57 31.48 13.48
N ALA A 465 0.94 32.74 13.68
CA ALA A 465 -0.01 33.83 13.85
C ALA A 465 -0.89 34.03 12.62
N TYR A 466 -0.32 34.06 11.40
CA TYR A 466 -1.12 34.11 10.18
C TYR A 466 -2.05 32.91 10.02
N MET A 467 -1.60 31.70 10.38
CA MET A 467 -2.43 30.51 10.37
C MET A 467 -3.63 30.65 11.30
N ILE A 468 -3.42 31.02 12.57
CA ILE A 468 -4.49 31.15 13.56
C ILE A 468 -5.49 32.25 13.18
N LEU A 469 -5.00 33.44 12.85
CA LEU A 469 -5.84 34.58 12.50
C LEU A 469 -6.60 34.32 11.19
N GLY A 470 -5.94 33.72 10.20
CA GLY A 470 -6.55 33.42 8.91
C GLY A 470 -7.61 32.32 8.96
N THR A 471 -7.53 31.37 9.89
CA THR A 471 -8.57 30.34 10.09
C THR A 471 -9.70 30.80 11.01
N SER A 472 -9.39 31.66 11.98
CA SER A 472 -10.33 32.03 13.05
C SER A 472 -11.07 33.35 12.79
N ASP A 473 -10.42 34.34 12.16
CA ASP A 473 -10.99 35.65 11.83
C ASP A 473 -10.38 36.24 10.54
N ALA A 474 -10.66 35.55 9.43
CA ALA A 474 -10.17 35.92 8.10
C ALA A 474 -10.57 37.33 7.67
N ALA A 475 -11.76 37.80 8.07
CA ALA A 475 -12.27 39.11 7.67
C ALA A 475 -11.47 40.25 8.32
N ARG A 476 -11.23 40.19 9.63
CA ARG A 476 -10.42 41.19 10.34
C ARG A 476 -8.97 41.17 9.88
N LEU A 477 -8.36 39.98 9.75
CA LEU A 477 -7.00 39.86 9.21
C LEU A 477 -6.91 40.47 7.80
N GLY A 478 -7.89 40.21 6.94
CA GLY A 478 -7.91 40.74 5.57
C GLY A 478 -7.98 42.25 5.51
N ALA A 479 -8.77 42.89 6.39
CA ALA A 479 -8.85 44.35 6.49
C ALA A 479 -7.50 44.97 6.90
N GLU A 480 -6.82 44.38 7.89
CA GLU A 480 -5.49 44.80 8.34
C GLU A 480 -4.44 44.62 7.22
N LEU A 481 -4.43 43.47 6.55
CA LEU A 481 -3.54 43.21 5.41
C LEU A 481 -3.75 44.24 4.29
N LEU A 482 -5.01 44.61 4.01
CA LEU A 482 -5.33 45.62 3.00
C LEU A 482 -4.81 47.00 3.41
N GLN A 483 -5.05 47.41 4.66
CA GLN A 483 -4.60 48.68 5.23
C GLN A 483 -3.06 48.80 5.19
N HIS A 484 -2.35 47.72 5.49
CA HIS A 484 -0.89 47.66 5.46
C HIS A 484 -0.30 47.42 4.06
N GLY A 485 -1.13 47.37 3.01
CA GLY A 485 -0.66 47.25 1.65
C GLY A 485 -0.03 45.90 1.32
N TRP A 486 -0.44 44.83 2.01
CA TRP A 486 0.13 43.49 1.83
C TRP A 486 0.04 43.01 0.37
N ARG A 487 1.08 42.30 -0.06
CA ARG A 487 1.19 41.65 -1.37
C ARG A 487 1.98 40.36 -1.24
N TRP A 488 1.56 39.34 -1.98
CA TRP A 488 2.33 38.11 -2.12
C TRP A 488 3.69 38.36 -2.77
N GLN A 489 4.68 37.55 -2.36
CA GLN A 489 6.01 37.49 -2.94
C GLN A 489 6.42 36.03 -3.10
N ALA A 490 7.16 35.70 -4.15
CA ALA A 490 7.53 34.31 -4.45
C ALA A 490 8.40 33.63 -3.38
N ALA A 491 9.12 34.40 -2.56
CA ALA A 491 9.91 33.90 -1.44
C ALA A 491 9.11 33.65 -0.15
N MET A 492 7.81 34.00 -0.14
CA MET A 492 6.95 33.84 1.03
C MET A 492 6.65 32.36 1.31
N ASP A 493 6.52 32.02 2.59
CA ASP A 493 6.07 30.69 3.00
C ASP A 493 4.68 30.38 2.40
N PRO A 494 4.47 29.22 1.76
CA PRO A 494 3.19 28.88 1.14
C PRO A 494 1.99 28.86 2.09
N SER A 495 2.21 28.48 3.36
CA SER A 495 1.14 28.50 4.38
C SER A 495 0.72 29.93 4.68
N VAL A 496 1.70 30.82 4.88
CA VAL A 496 1.43 32.26 5.07
C VAL A 496 0.70 32.84 3.86
N ALA A 497 1.19 32.56 2.65
CA ALA A 497 0.56 33.01 1.41
C ALA A 497 -0.89 32.50 1.30
N PHE A 498 -1.17 31.26 1.70
CA PHE A 498 -2.53 30.70 1.72
C PHE A 498 -3.47 31.48 2.63
N HIS A 499 -3.12 31.61 3.91
CA HIS A 499 -3.99 32.22 4.90
C HIS A 499 -4.21 33.72 4.64
N CYS A 500 -3.16 34.44 4.24
CA CYS A 500 -3.27 35.85 3.87
C CYS A 500 -4.11 36.06 2.61
N SER A 501 -3.98 35.18 1.60
CA SER A 501 -4.78 35.27 0.38
C SER A 501 -6.25 35.04 0.66
N ASN A 502 -6.58 34.00 1.45
CA ASN A 502 -7.95 33.74 1.89
C ASN A 502 -8.54 34.96 2.64
N ALA A 503 -7.81 35.47 3.63
CA ALA A 503 -8.23 36.62 4.42
C ALA A 503 -8.47 37.86 3.55
N LEU A 504 -7.55 38.17 2.63
CA LEU A 504 -7.68 39.31 1.73
C LEU A 504 -8.91 39.17 0.81
N VAL A 505 -9.16 37.99 0.24
CA VAL A 505 -10.34 37.74 -0.61
C VAL A 505 -11.63 37.88 0.18
N VAL A 506 -11.68 37.41 1.43
CA VAL A 506 -12.85 37.56 2.31
C VAL A 506 -13.13 39.03 2.61
N ALA A 507 -12.11 39.84 2.92
CA ALA A 507 -12.28 41.26 3.26
C ALA A 507 -12.58 42.15 2.05
N THR A 508 -12.16 41.76 0.85
CA THR A 508 -12.23 42.60 -0.36
C THR A 508 -13.38 42.26 -1.30
N ARG A 509 -14.39 41.48 -0.86
CA ARG A 509 -15.52 41.06 -1.71
C ARG A 509 -16.24 42.20 -2.44
N SER A 510 -16.24 43.41 -1.88
CA SER A 510 -16.84 44.62 -2.48
C SER A 510 -15.89 45.43 -3.36
N GLU A 511 -14.59 45.16 -3.32
CA GLU A 511 -13.57 45.86 -4.11
C GLU A 511 -13.48 45.30 -5.53
N PRO A 512 -13.10 46.10 -6.54
CA PRO A 512 -12.84 45.62 -7.90
C PRO A 512 -11.76 44.53 -7.95
N PHE A 513 -11.99 43.46 -8.72
CA PHE A 513 -11.09 42.30 -8.78
C PHE A 513 -9.68 42.65 -9.28
N ASP A 514 -9.57 43.57 -10.24
CA ASP A 514 -8.33 44.09 -10.81
C ASP A 514 -7.40 44.76 -9.77
N GLN A 515 -7.95 45.16 -8.61
CA GLN A 515 -7.19 45.71 -7.48
C GLN A 515 -6.78 44.65 -6.46
N VAL A 516 -7.44 43.47 -6.50
CA VAL A 516 -7.25 42.37 -5.54
C VAL A 516 -6.32 41.31 -6.09
N TRP A 517 -6.58 40.77 -7.27
CA TRP A 517 -5.82 39.64 -7.81
C TRP A 517 -4.31 39.90 -7.97
N PRO A 518 -3.81 41.11 -8.29
CA PRO A 518 -2.37 41.37 -8.37
C PRO A 518 -1.64 41.25 -7.03
N ARG A 519 -2.38 41.20 -5.91
CA ARG A 519 -1.83 41.00 -4.56
C ARG A 519 -1.73 39.52 -4.18
N LEU A 520 -2.42 38.65 -4.91
CA LEU A 520 -2.54 37.22 -4.63
C LEU A 520 -1.51 36.41 -5.43
N PRO A 521 -1.10 35.23 -4.94
CA PRO A 521 -0.29 34.31 -5.73
C PRO A 521 -1.08 33.69 -6.90
N PRO A 522 -0.40 33.22 -7.97
CA PRO A 522 -1.07 32.70 -9.16
C PRO A 522 -2.06 31.54 -8.94
N TRP A 523 -1.75 30.65 -7.99
CA TRP A 523 -2.59 29.50 -7.65
C TRP A 523 -3.85 29.88 -6.84
N TRP A 524 -4.03 31.16 -6.46
CA TRP A 524 -5.24 31.67 -5.81
C TRP A 524 -6.17 32.45 -6.74
N TRP A 525 -5.75 32.83 -7.95
CA TRP A 525 -6.55 33.74 -8.78
C TRP A 525 -7.91 33.15 -9.17
N LEU A 526 -7.95 31.86 -9.55
CA LEU A 526 -9.19 31.18 -9.88
C LEU A 526 -10.08 30.99 -8.64
N GLU A 527 -9.49 30.62 -7.50
CA GLU A 527 -10.22 30.45 -6.24
C GLU A 527 -10.79 31.78 -5.73
N ALA A 528 -10.06 32.89 -5.90
CA ALA A 528 -10.52 34.22 -5.54
C ALA A 528 -11.77 34.61 -6.34
N ALA A 529 -11.76 34.44 -7.67
CA ALA A 529 -12.94 34.69 -8.51
C ALA A 529 -14.12 33.79 -8.10
N ARG A 530 -13.84 32.53 -7.71
CA ARG A 530 -14.87 31.59 -7.24
C ARG A 530 -15.52 32.03 -5.93
N ILE A 531 -14.72 32.35 -4.90
CA ILE A 531 -15.22 32.81 -3.58
C ILE A 531 -16.02 34.12 -3.71
N ARG A 532 -15.70 34.95 -4.70
CA ARG A 532 -16.36 36.23 -4.99
C ARG A 532 -17.64 36.10 -5.82
N GLY A 533 -18.03 34.88 -6.21
CA GLY A 533 -19.33 34.61 -6.83
C GLY A 533 -19.28 34.27 -8.32
N GLU A 534 -18.10 33.97 -8.87
CA GLU A 534 -17.93 33.47 -10.25
C GLU A 534 -18.41 34.47 -11.34
N ASP A 535 -18.26 35.78 -11.12
CA ASP A 535 -18.62 36.79 -12.13
C ASP A 535 -17.79 36.59 -13.42
N PRO A 536 -18.42 36.38 -14.60
CA PRO A 536 -17.70 36.06 -15.83
C PRO A 536 -16.55 37.00 -16.20
N ALA A 537 -16.64 38.29 -15.84
CA ALA A 537 -15.55 39.25 -16.06
C ALA A 537 -14.33 38.94 -15.18
N GLU A 538 -14.54 38.70 -13.88
CA GLU A 538 -13.47 38.31 -12.94
C GLU A 538 -12.86 36.95 -13.33
N VAL A 539 -13.68 35.99 -13.78
CA VAL A 539 -13.21 34.68 -14.26
C VAL A 539 -12.31 34.83 -15.49
N LEU A 540 -12.73 35.65 -16.46
CA LEU A 540 -11.96 35.87 -17.68
C LEU A 540 -10.62 36.55 -17.37
N GLU A 541 -10.62 37.52 -16.46
CA GLU A 541 -9.41 38.20 -16.00
C GLU A 541 -8.46 37.25 -15.28
N ALA A 542 -8.98 36.45 -14.33
CA ALA A 542 -8.20 35.44 -13.61
C ALA A 542 -7.60 34.39 -14.55
N ALA A 543 -8.39 33.89 -15.51
CA ALA A 543 -7.94 32.93 -16.51
C ALA A 543 -6.86 33.52 -17.44
N THR A 544 -7.00 34.81 -17.81
CA THR A 544 -6.00 35.52 -18.62
C THR A 544 -4.68 35.65 -17.87
N ALA A 545 -4.72 36.05 -16.59
CA ALA A 545 -3.53 36.14 -15.75
C ALA A 545 -2.88 34.75 -15.58
N PHE A 546 -3.67 33.72 -15.31
CA PHE A 546 -3.21 32.35 -15.10
C PHE A 546 -2.57 31.75 -16.37
N ASP A 547 -3.12 32.04 -17.55
CA ASP A 547 -2.57 31.62 -18.84
C ASP A 547 -1.16 32.14 -19.07
N ALA A 548 -0.88 33.39 -18.67
CA ALA A 548 0.46 33.97 -18.76
C ALA A 548 1.50 33.23 -17.90
N VAL A 549 1.07 32.65 -16.77
CA VAL A 549 1.94 31.87 -15.88
C VAL A 549 2.15 30.46 -16.42
N ILE A 550 1.07 29.76 -16.81
CA ILE A 550 1.16 28.39 -17.32
C ILE A 550 1.93 28.32 -18.63
N ARG A 551 1.75 29.29 -19.54
CA ARG A 551 2.38 29.27 -20.87
C ARG A 551 3.67 30.08 -20.94
N ALA A 552 4.33 30.38 -19.82
CA ALA A 552 5.61 31.07 -19.83
C ALA A 552 6.70 30.20 -20.49
N ASP A 553 7.13 30.53 -21.71
CA ASP A 553 8.02 29.70 -22.54
C ASP A 553 9.49 29.63 -22.06
N THR A 554 9.88 30.26 -20.94
CA THR A 554 11.30 30.44 -20.56
C THR A 554 11.82 29.69 -19.33
N ALA A 555 10.96 29.12 -18.49
CA ALA A 555 11.33 28.32 -17.32
C ALA A 555 12.04 26.98 -17.69
N PRO A 556 13.16 26.58 -17.09
CA PRO A 556 13.73 25.24 -17.30
C PRO A 556 12.79 24.13 -16.77
N GLU A 557 13.04 22.89 -17.19
CA GLU A 557 12.38 21.70 -16.62
C GLU A 557 12.71 21.58 -15.13
N PHE A 558 11.72 21.20 -14.31
CA PHE A 558 11.87 21.08 -12.86
C PHE A 558 12.30 19.67 -12.49
N ASP A 559 13.47 19.55 -11.86
CA ASP A 559 13.97 18.31 -11.25
C ASP A 559 14.17 18.52 -9.74
N SER A 560 13.43 17.78 -8.92
CA SER A 560 13.55 17.79 -7.46
C SER A 560 14.83 17.15 -6.94
N GLY A 561 15.54 16.35 -7.74
CA GLY A 561 16.71 15.57 -7.32
C GLY A 561 16.38 14.43 -6.35
N ALA A 562 15.08 14.13 -6.18
CA ALA A 562 14.54 13.18 -5.21
C ALA A 562 13.13 12.77 -5.63
N GLN A 563 12.66 11.61 -5.17
CA GLN A 563 11.28 11.19 -5.42
C GLN A 563 10.33 11.94 -4.47
N LEU A 564 9.35 12.64 -5.04
CA LEU A 564 8.37 13.40 -4.27
C LEU A 564 7.05 12.62 -4.15
N THR A 565 6.49 12.60 -2.94
CA THR A 565 5.12 12.16 -2.69
C THR A 565 4.32 13.33 -2.12
N VAL A 566 3.27 13.73 -2.83
CA VAL A 566 2.43 14.88 -2.50
C VAL A 566 1.09 14.35 -1.99
N TRP A 567 0.74 14.69 -0.76
CA TRP A 567 -0.47 14.25 -0.10
C TRP A 567 -1.58 15.28 -0.27
N LYS A 568 -2.60 14.94 -1.06
CA LYS A 568 -3.84 15.69 -1.20
C LYS A 568 -4.77 15.28 -0.04
N GLY A 569 -4.43 15.76 1.16
CA GLY A 569 -5.09 15.40 2.41
C GLY A 569 -6.53 15.92 2.51
N HIS A 570 -7.34 15.24 3.32
CA HIS A 570 -8.71 15.63 3.72
C HIS A 570 -8.76 16.86 4.64
N SER A 571 -7.67 17.62 4.75
CA SER A 571 -7.63 18.78 5.63
C SER A 571 -8.17 19.99 4.88
N ASP A 572 -9.19 20.61 5.45
CA ASP A 572 -9.73 21.92 5.03
C ASP A 572 -8.69 23.07 5.13
N LEU A 573 -7.48 22.76 5.59
CA LEU A 573 -6.33 23.63 5.73
C LEU A 573 -5.31 23.24 4.65
N ARG A 574 -5.08 24.09 3.63
CA ARG A 574 -4.04 23.85 2.60
C ARG A 574 -2.83 24.74 2.93
N PRO A 575 -1.65 24.15 3.20
CA PRO A 575 -0.84 23.60 2.09
C PRO A 575 -0.65 22.07 2.15
N LEU A 576 -0.32 21.48 0.99
CA LEU A 576 -0.11 20.04 0.79
C LEU A 576 1.02 19.49 1.66
N GLY A 577 0.83 18.26 2.16
CA GLY A 577 1.91 17.49 2.76
C GLY A 577 2.85 16.98 1.66
N VAL A 578 4.17 17.17 1.82
CA VAL A 578 5.17 16.65 0.88
C VAL A 578 6.14 15.75 1.63
N SER A 579 6.23 14.50 1.19
CA SER A 579 7.26 13.54 1.61
C SER A 579 8.32 13.43 0.51
N VAL A 580 9.57 13.26 0.94
CA VAL A 580 10.74 13.17 0.05
C VAL A 580 11.44 11.85 0.32
N GLN A 581 11.67 11.08 -0.74
CA GLN A 581 12.49 9.88 -0.73
C GLN A 581 13.74 10.09 -1.60
N PRO A 582 14.89 9.50 -1.26
CA PRO A 582 16.06 9.47 -2.14
C PRO A 582 15.69 8.97 -3.54
N SER A 583 16.40 9.46 -4.57
CA SER A 583 16.15 9.02 -5.96
C SER A 583 16.40 7.51 -6.11
N PRO A 584 15.63 6.78 -6.95
CA PRO A 584 15.88 5.39 -7.28
C PRO A 584 17.29 5.11 -7.82
N GLU A 585 17.97 6.11 -8.42
CA GLU A 585 19.36 5.95 -8.88
C GLU A 585 20.35 5.90 -7.70
N ALA A 586 20.06 6.59 -6.60
CA ALA A 586 20.78 6.44 -5.34
C ALA A 586 20.43 5.13 -4.63
N GLU A 587 19.24 4.58 -4.87
CA GLU A 587 18.83 3.23 -4.42
C GLU A 587 19.33 2.11 -5.35
N ALA A 588 19.63 2.37 -6.62
CA ALA A 588 20.22 1.38 -7.53
C ALA A 588 21.68 1.07 -7.16
N GLU A 589 22.39 2.02 -6.52
CA GLU A 589 23.61 1.72 -5.77
C GLU A 589 23.34 0.86 -4.52
N ALA A 590 22.10 0.82 -3.99
CA ALA A 590 21.70 0.03 -2.83
C ALA A 590 21.55 -1.49 -3.12
N ASP A 591 21.32 -1.87 -4.39
CA ASP A 591 21.33 -3.27 -4.85
C ASP A 591 22.75 -3.86 -4.98
N SER A 592 23.80 -3.05 -4.75
CA SER A 592 25.15 -3.54 -4.54
C SER A 592 25.32 -4.12 -3.13
N PRO A 593 26.29 -5.03 -2.90
CA PRO A 593 26.63 -5.48 -1.56
C PRO A 593 26.97 -4.31 -0.62
N GLU A 594 27.68 -3.27 -1.08
CA GLU A 594 27.94 -2.06 -0.29
C GLU A 594 26.67 -1.29 0.06
N GLY A 595 25.73 -1.25 -0.88
CA GLY A 595 24.40 -0.68 -0.74
C GLY A 595 23.55 -1.35 0.35
N PHE A 596 23.54 -2.69 0.35
CA PHE A 596 22.91 -3.50 1.38
C PHE A 596 23.52 -3.23 2.77
N PHE A 597 24.85 -3.10 2.87
CA PHE A 597 25.51 -2.75 4.14
C PHE A 597 25.22 -1.31 4.59
N ARG A 598 25.04 -0.36 3.66
CA ARG A 598 24.59 1.01 4.01
C ARG A 598 23.15 1.04 4.48
N MET A 599 22.28 0.19 3.93
CA MET A 599 20.88 0.06 4.35
C MET A 599 20.73 -0.58 5.73
N LEU A 600 21.73 -1.38 6.16
CA LEU A 600 21.86 -1.88 7.53
C LEU A 600 22.51 -0.87 8.49
N ASN A 601 23.00 0.27 8.01
CA ASN A 601 23.58 1.34 8.80
C ASN A 601 22.62 2.55 8.85
N ASP A 602 21.76 2.57 9.86
CA ASP A 602 20.68 3.55 9.99
C ASP A 602 21.16 5.01 10.01
N ASP A 603 22.34 5.29 10.57
CA ASP A 603 22.90 6.64 10.60
C ASP A 603 23.21 7.14 9.17
N MET A 604 23.70 6.25 8.31
CA MET A 604 23.93 6.55 6.90
C MET A 604 22.62 6.67 6.12
N HIS A 605 21.63 5.84 6.46
CA HIS A 605 20.30 5.91 5.88
C HIS A 605 19.64 7.26 6.19
N ASP A 606 19.60 7.65 7.47
CA ASP A 606 19.07 8.93 7.94
C ASP A 606 19.81 10.12 7.33
N ALA A 607 21.15 10.07 7.23
CA ALA A 607 21.93 11.12 6.59
C ALA A 607 21.57 11.28 5.10
N THR A 608 21.34 10.17 4.40
CA THR A 608 20.93 10.16 2.99
C THR A 608 19.54 10.79 2.82
N PHE A 609 18.58 10.42 3.68
CA PHE A 609 17.25 11.03 3.69
C PHE A 609 17.29 12.53 4.01
N LYS A 610 18.09 12.95 5.00
CA LYS A 610 18.27 14.36 5.36
C LYS A 610 18.86 15.16 4.20
N ALA A 611 19.86 14.61 3.50
CA ALA A 611 20.46 15.24 2.33
C ALA A 611 19.46 15.37 1.16
N ALA A 612 18.74 14.29 0.83
CA ALA A 612 17.71 14.30 -0.20
C ALA A 612 16.61 15.32 0.10
N ARG A 613 16.12 15.36 1.35
CA ARG A 613 15.14 16.35 1.81
C ARG A 613 15.65 17.78 1.66
N LYS A 614 16.90 18.05 2.04
CA LYS A 614 17.51 19.38 1.91
C LYS A 614 17.58 19.81 0.44
N ILE A 615 18.13 18.97 -0.43
CA ILE A 615 18.27 19.25 -1.86
C ILE A 615 16.91 19.49 -2.50
N ALA A 616 15.94 18.62 -2.24
CA ALA A 616 14.59 18.76 -2.76
C ALA A 616 13.99 20.11 -2.36
N TRP A 617 14.02 20.46 -1.07
CA TRP A 617 13.45 21.73 -0.60
C TRP A 617 14.15 22.97 -1.17
N GLU A 618 15.48 22.95 -1.29
CA GLU A 618 16.23 24.03 -1.93
C GLU A 618 15.80 24.22 -3.40
N ARG A 619 15.69 23.12 -4.16
CA ARG A 619 15.27 23.15 -5.56
C ARG A 619 13.81 23.55 -5.74
N ILE A 620 12.91 23.05 -4.89
CA ILE A 620 11.48 23.43 -4.86
C ILE A 620 11.35 24.94 -4.60
N THR A 621 12.06 25.45 -3.61
CA THR A 621 12.01 26.86 -3.21
C THR A 621 12.55 27.74 -4.34
N LEU A 622 13.70 27.38 -4.91
CA LEU A 622 14.27 28.08 -6.05
C LEU A 622 13.31 28.07 -7.25
N ALA A 623 12.71 26.91 -7.55
CA ALA A 623 11.80 26.77 -8.67
C ALA A 623 10.54 27.63 -8.49
N ARG A 624 9.98 27.72 -7.27
CA ARG A 624 8.88 28.64 -6.95
C ARG A 624 9.23 30.11 -7.12
N GLN A 625 10.48 30.47 -6.83
CA GLN A 625 10.98 31.85 -6.95
C GLN A 625 11.33 32.25 -8.39
N THR A 626 11.71 31.30 -9.25
CA THR A 626 12.35 31.61 -10.54
C THR A 626 11.64 31.03 -11.76
N THR A 627 10.92 29.92 -11.62
CA THR A 627 10.42 29.11 -12.75
C THR A 627 8.89 28.97 -12.77
N SER A 628 8.29 28.53 -11.67
CA SER A 628 6.84 28.37 -11.54
C SER A 628 6.42 28.41 -10.07
N SER A 629 5.57 29.37 -9.73
CA SER A 629 4.93 29.46 -8.42
C SER A 629 3.88 28.36 -8.16
N LEU A 630 3.54 27.53 -9.16
CA LEU A 630 2.49 26.51 -9.07
C LEU A 630 3.01 25.15 -8.60
N ILE A 631 4.33 24.99 -8.46
CA ILE A 631 4.96 23.71 -8.07
C ILE A 631 4.45 23.25 -6.70
N MET A 632 3.78 22.09 -6.70
CA MET A 632 3.10 21.47 -5.55
C MET A 632 2.18 22.44 -4.81
N MET A 633 1.45 23.28 -5.56
CA MET A 633 0.33 24.05 -5.03
C MET A 633 -0.96 23.28 -5.28
N ASP A 634 -1.86 23.26 -4.29
CA ASP A 634 -3.14 22.57 -4.42
C ASP A 634 -4.16 23.46 -5.14
N MET A 635 -4.93 22.85 -6.04
CA MET A 635 -6.02 23.47 -6.78
C MET A 635 -7.15 22.44 -6.94
N THR A 636 -8.40 22.90 -6.91
CA THR A 636 -9.58 22.04 -6.96
C THR A 636 -10.21 21.97 -8.34
N ALA A 637 -10.97 20.90 -8.63
CA ALA A 637 -11.74 20.81 -9.86
C ALA A 637 -12.77 21.96 -9.99
N ALA A 638 -13.33 22.45 -8.86
CA ALA A 638 -14.29 23.55 -8.85
C ALA A 638 -13.73 24.85 -9.44
N GLU A 639 -12.45 25.14 -9.19
CA GLU A 639 -11.76 26.32 -9.76
C GLU A 639 -11.71 26.26 -11.29
N PHE A 640 -11.44 25.07 -11.86
CA PHE A 640 -11.37 24.86 -13.30
C PHE A 640 -12.73 24.73 -13.98
N GLU A 641 -13.76 24.26 -13.27
CA GLU A 641 -15.12 24.14 -13.78
C GLU A 641 -15.73 25.51 -14.12
N MET A 642 -15.44 26.52 -13.30
CA MET A 642 -15.79 27.91 -13.57
C MET A 642 -15.13 28.42 -14.88
N VAL A 643 -13.84 28.18 -15.06
CA VAL A 643 -13.12 28.57 -16.30
C VAL A 643 -13.66 27.83 -17.51
N TRP A 644 -13.98 26.54 -17.39
CA TRP A 644 -14.57 25.75 -18.47
C TRP A 644 -15.91 26.34 -18.95
N ARG A 645 -16.76 26.81 -18.03
CA ARG A 645 -18.07 27.40 -18.36
C ARG A 645 -17.94 28.77 -19.05
N VAL A 646 -17.02 29.62 -18.60
CA VAL A 646 -16.91 31.02 -19.05
C VAL A 646 -15.93 31.20 -20.20
N ALA A 647 -14.78 30.52 -20.16
CA ALA A 647 -13.66 30.75 -21.05
C ALA A 647 -12.91 29.44 -21.42
N PRO A 648 -13.60 28.45 -22.04
CA PRO A 648 -13.03 27.13 -22.35
C PRO A 648 -11.79 27.18 -23.26
N GLN A 649 -11.64 28.23 -24.06
CA GLN A 649 -10.48 28.43 -24.93
C GLN A 649 -9.15 28.48 -24.18
N PHE A 650 -9.14 28.86 -22.90
CA PHE A 650 -7.92 28.83 -22.09
C PHE A 650 -7.52 27.40 -21.75
N ILE A 651 -8.48 26.54 -21.39
CA ILE A 651 -8.21 25.13 -21.10
C ILE A 651 -7.65 24.42 -22.33
N GLU A 652 -8.23 24.66 -23.51
CA GLU A 652 -7.73 24.11 -24.79
C GLU A 652 -6.28 24.53 -25.06
N ARG A 653 -5.93 25.78 -24.74
CA ARG A 653 -4.56 26.28 -24.84
C ARG A 653 -3.63 25.69 -23.79
N TRP A 654 -4.06 25.45 -22.56
CA TRP A 654 -3.19 24.92 -21.50
C TRP A 654 -2.77 23.47 -21.77
N ILE A 655 -3.67 22.68 -22.36
CA ILE A 655 -3.40 21.27 -22.69
C ILE A 655 -2.77 21.06 -24.07
N GLU A 656 -2.57 22.11 -24.87
CA GLU A 656 -2.02 22.02 -26.23
C GLU A 656 -0.78 21.09 -26.28
N GLY A 657 -0.74 20.15 -27.22
CA GLY A 657 0.34 19.17 -27.38
C GLY A 657 0.30 17.97 -26.42
N TYR A 658 -0.81 17.74 -25.71
CA TYR A 658 -1.02 16.57 -24.85
C TYR A 658 -1.01 15.25 -25.65
N ASP A 659 -1.51 15.26 -26.88
CA ASP A 659 -1.71 14.10 -27.74
C ASP A 659 -0.40 13.53 -28.27
N THR A 660 0.57 14.40 -28.57
CA THR A 660 1.92 14.02 -29.00
C THR A 660 2.97 14.15 -27.90
N LEU A 661 2.56 14.43 -26.65
CA LEU A 661 3.45 14.64 -25.49
C LEU A 661 4.61 15.61 -25.77
N THR A 662 4.30 16.75 -26.39
CA THR A 662 5.31 17.77 -26.71
C THR A 662 6.10 18.23 -25.48
N ASP A 663 7.35 18.64 -25.66
CA ASP A 663 8.18 19.18 -24.56
C ASP A 663 7.49 20.34 -23.83
N ALA A 664 6.78 21.19 -24.58
CA ALA A 664 5.99 22.29 -24.01
C ALA A 664 4.86 21.80 -23.10
N PHE A 665 4.15 20.75 -23.49
CA PHE A 665 3.13 20.13 -22.65
C PHE A 665 3.74 19.48 -21.41
N ARG A 666 4.78 18.65 -21.57
CA ARG A 666 5.45 17.96 -20.46
C ARG A 666 5.92 18.96 -19.41
N ARG A 667 6.58 20.01 -19.86
CA ARG A 667 7.06 21.11 -19.03
C ARG A 667 5.94 21.84 -18.28
N ARG A 668 4.81 22.15 -18.93
CA ARG A 668 3.65 22.74 -18.25
C ARG A 668 3.13 21.84 -17.12
N VAL A 669 3.04 20.54 -17.38
CA VAL A 669 2.60 19.56 -16.37
C VAL A 669 3.59 19.49 -15.21
N CYS A 670 4.90 19.36 -15.46
CA CYS A 670 5.92 19.29 -14.41
C CYS A 670 5.92 20.54 -13.49
N LEU A 671 5.57 21.70 -14.05
CA LEU A 671 5.49 22.96 -13.30
C LEU A 671 4.16 23.16 -12.55
N ALA A 672 3.15 22.32 -12.79
CA ALA A 672 1.78 22.49 -12.29
C ALA A 672 0.99 21.15 -12.18
N GLU A 673 1.61 20.08 -11.65
CA GLU A 673 1.05 18.72 -11.66
C GLU A 673 -0.36 18.59 -11.04
N VAL A 674 -0.54 19.16 -9.84
CA VAL A 674 -1.83 19.12 -9.12
C VAL A 674 -2.92 19.94 -9.85
N PRO A 675 -2.65 21.17 -10.34
CA PRO A 675 -3.54 21.88 -11.26
C PRO A 675 -3.98 21.05 -12.48
N PHE A 676 -3.06 20.33 -13.14
CA PHE A 676 -3.40 19.50 -14.30
C PHE A 676 -4.26 18.29 -13.93
N LEU A 677 -4.11 17.71 -12.73
CA LEU A 677 -5.01 16.68 -12.23
C LEU A 677 -6.43 17.22 -12.01
N ALA A 678 -6.58 18.40 -11.40
CA ALA A 678 -7.87 19.06 -11.20
C ALA A 678 -8.54 19.43 -12.53
N LEU A 679 -7.77 19.94 -13.50
CA LEU A 679 -8.25 20.22 -14.86
C LEU A 679 -8.71 18.94 -15.56
N CYS A 680 -7.95 17.84 -15.44
CA CYS A 680 -8.32 16.55 -16.01
C CYS A 680 -9.65 16.04 -15.44
N GLU A 681 -9.92 16.24 -14.15
CA GLU A 681 -11.20 15.90 -13.53
C GLU A 681 -12.38 16.62 -14.18
N VAL A 682 -12.25 17.93 -14.41
CA VAL A 682 -13.27 18.75 -15.09
C VAL A 682 -13.50 18.28 -16.52
N LEU A 683 -12.43 17.95 -17.26
CA LEU A 683 -12.54 17.46 -18.64
C LEU A 683 -13.15 16.06 -18.71
N LEU A 684 -12.85 15.16 -17.76
CA LEU A 684 -13.50 13.84 -17.70
C LEU A 684 -15.02 13.96 -17.49
N ALA A 685 -15.48 15.01 -16.78
CA ALA A 685 -16.90 15.28 -16.60
C ALA A 685 -17.54 16.00 -17.81
N SER A 686 -16.86 17.00 -18.37
CA SER A 686 -17.47 17.91 -19.36
C SER A 686 -17.18 17.56 -20.82
N ARG A 687 -16.01 16.97 -21.11
CA ARG A 687 -15.56 16.53 -22.45
C ARG A 687 -14.82 15.18 -22.34
N PRO A 688 -15.53 14.07 -22.09
CA PRO A 688 -14.91 12.82 -21.68
C PRO A 688 -13.83 12.27 -22.64
N ASP A 689 -13.98 12.44 -23.96
CA ASP A 689 -12.96 12.03 -24.94
C ASP A 689 -11.62 12.75 -24.71
N LEU A 690 -11.69 14.08 -24.53
CA LEU A 690 -10.53 14.93 -24.29
C LEU A 690 -9.94 14.67 -22.91
N GLY A 691 -10.80 14.55 -21.89
CA GLY A 691 -10.39 14.20 -20.53
C GLY A 691 -9.68 12.84 -20.48
N ALA A 692 -10.17 11.84 -21.21
CA ALA A 692 -9.54 10.52 -21.24
C ALA A 692 -8.19 10.53 -21.97
N ALA A 693 -8.06 11.33 -23.03
CA ALA A 693 -6.80 11.49 -23.72
C ALA A 693 -5.77 12.22 -22.85
N LEU A 694 -6.17 13.31 -22.17
CA LEU A 694 -5.33 14.00 -21.20
C LEU A 694 -4.91 13.09 -20.04
N TRP A 695 -5.84 12.30 -19.50
CA TRP A 695 -5.55 11.35 -18.42
C TRP A 695 -4.42 10.38 -18.80
N ASN A 696 -4.45 9.83 -20.03
CA ASN A 696 -3.40 8.96 -20.54
C ASN A 696 -2.06 9.69 -20.70
N SER A 697 -2.08 10.96 -21.09
CA SER A 697 -0.88 11.80 -21.20
C SER A 697 -0.28 12.11 -19.82
N LEU A 698 -1.11 12.44 -18.83
CA LEU A 698 -0.68 12.71 -17.46
C LEU A 698 -0.05 11.47 -16.81
N ARG A 699 -0.61 10.27 -17.05
CA ARG A 699 -0.02 9.00 -16.57
C ARG A 699 1.44 8.81 -17.00
N GLN A 700 1.84 9.41 -18.12
CA GLN A 700 3.18 9.32 -18.69
C GLN A 700 4.09 10.52 -18.34
N THR A 701 3.52 11.58 -17.78
CA THR A 701 4.20 12.89 -17.62
C THR A 701 4.41 13.28 -16.16
N LEU A 702 3.56 12.80 -15.24
CA LEU A 702 3.69 13.11 -13.81
C LEU A 702 5.01 12.55 -13.25
N HIS A 703 5.75 13.40 -12.55
CA HIS A 703 7.01 13.08 -11.88
C HIS A 703 6.78 12.81 -10.38
N SER A 704 5.87 13.54 -9.73
CA SER A 704 5.55 13.32 -8.32
C SER A 704 4.44 12.28 -8.14
N ARG A 705 4.54 11.49 -7.06
CA ARG A 705 3.43 10.64 -6.60
C ARG A 705 2.40 11.48 -5.88
N VAL A 706 1.33 11.88 -6.57
CA VAL A 706 0.20 12.58 -5.94
C VAL A 706 -0.76 11.54 -5.34
N ILE A 707 -0.93 11.56 -4.03
CA ILE A 707 -1.71 10.60 -3.25
C ILE A 707 -2.98 11.27 -2.72
N GLY A 708 -4.13 10.67 -3.00
CA GLY A 708 -5.46 11.05 -2.52
C GLY A 708 -5.93 10.18 -1.35
N GLY A 709 -7.25 10.01 -1.24
CA GLY A 709 -7.88 9.26 -0.15
C GLY A 709 -7.48 7.79 -0.09
N ALA A 710 -7.55 7.20 1.11
CA ALA A 710 -7.12 5.83 1.35
C ALA A 710 -5.66 5.55 0.98
N SER A 711 -4.79 6.57 0.89
CA SER A 711 -3.38 6.49 0.43
C SER A 711 -3.21 5.98 -1.01
N LEU A 712 -4.18 6.26 -1.90
CA LEU A 712 -4.16 5.81 -3.30
C LEU A 712 -3.71 6.93 -4.26
N PRO A 713 -3.14 6.60 -5.44
CA PRO A 713 -2.80 7.62 -6.43
C PRO A 713 -4.01 8.46 -6.86
N GLU A 714 -3.87 9.78 -6.84
CA GLU A 714 -4.96 10.72 -7.17
C GLU A 714 -5.51 10.49 -8.59
N LEU A 715 -4.61 10.20 -9.54
CA LEU A 715 -4.95 9.89 -10.93
C LEU A 715 -5.93 8.70 -11.05
N LEU A 716 -5.85 7.73 -10.12
CA LEU A 716 -6.76 6.59 -10.06
C LEU A 716 -8.16 7.01 -9.62
N HIS A 717 -8.26 7.92 -8.64
CA HIS A 717 -9.55 8.42 -8.16
C HIS A 717 -10.32 9.17 -9.26
N LEU A 718 -9.64 9.93 -10.12
CA LEU A 718 -10.28 10.78 -11.14
C LEU A 718 -11.23 9.98 -12.04
N VAL A 719 -10.84 8.77 -12.44
CA VAL A 719 -11.65 7.91 -13.33
C VAL A 719 -12.94 7.41 -12.66
N PHE A 720 -12.94 7.26 -11.34
CA PHE A 720 -14.12 6.83 -10.58
C PHE A 720 -14.99 7.97 -10.08
N ARG A 721 -14.41 9.16 -9.83
CA ARG A 721 -15.18 10.39 -9.57
C ARG A 721 -15.91 10.88 -10.81
N ALA A 722 -15.31 10.71 -12.00
CA ALA A 722 -15.91 11.12 -13.25
C ALA A 722 -17.31 10.48 -13.45
N PRO A 723 -18.28 11.22 -14.02
CA PRO A 723 -19.54 10.69 -14.49
C PRO A 723 -19.37 9.53 -15.49
N ASP A 724 -20.39 8.68 -15.59
CA ASP A 724 -20.33 7.53 -16.50
C ASP A 724 -20.46 7.98 -17.96
N SER A 725 -19.47 7.60 -18.78
CA SER A 725 -19.44 7.85 -20.22
C SER A 725 -18.61 6.77 -20.92
N PRO A 726 -18.77 6.53 -22.23
CA PRO A 726 -17.99 5.51 -22.94
C PRO A 726 -16.46 5.68 -22.82
N PRO A 727 -15.88 6.90 -22.90
CA PRO A 727 -14.44 7.08 -22.73
C PRO A 727 -13.96 6.80 -21.30
N VAL A 728 -14.72 7.21 -20.30
CA VAL A 728 -14.41 6.93 -18.88
C VAL A 728 -14.48 5.44 -18.60
N GLU A 729 -15.52 4.75 -19.10
CA GLU A 729 -15.64 3.30 -18.98
C GLU A 729 -14.48 2.57 -19.70
N ALA A 730 -14.02 3.08 -20.84
CA ALA A 730 -12.85 2.54 -21.52
C ALA A 730 -11.58 2.66 -20.66
N LEU A 731 -11.36 3.80 -19.98
CA LEU A 731 -10.25 3.95 -19.02
C LEU A 731 -10.36 2.96 -17.85
N ARG A 732 -11.56 2.80 -17.27
CA ARG A 732 -11.78 1.84 -16.17
C ARG A 732 -11.47 0.42 -16.60
N ARG A 733 -11.86 0.03 -17.82
CA ARG A 733 -11.51 -1.28 -18.41
C ARG A 733 -10.03 -1.42 -18.73
N GLN A 734 -9.38 -0.36 -19.20
CA GLN A 734 -7.93 -0.34 -19.43
C GLN A 734 -7.17 -0.63 -18.13
N LEU A 735 -7.63 -0.10 -16.99
CA LEU A 735 -7.03 -0.36 -15.68
C LEU A 735 -7.18 -1.84 -15.22
N LEU A 736 -8.20 -2.56 -15.68
CA LEU A 736 -8.39 -4.00 -15.42
C LEU A 736 -7.52 -4.89 -16.32
N GLY A 737 -7.00 -4.36 -17.43
CA GLY A 737 -6.19 -5.12 -18.37
C GLY A 737 -4.86 -5.59 -17.76
N LEU A 738 -4.31 -6.67 -18.32
CA LEU A 738 -3.05 -7.27 -17.85
C LEU A 738 -1.85 -6.30 -17.91
N ASP A 739 -1.90 -5.28 -18.76
CA ASP A 739 -0.84 -4.25 -18.85
C ASP A 739 -0.87 -3.25 -17.68
N ALA A 740 -2.02 -3.10 -17.01
CA ALA A 740 -2.19 -2.18 -15.90
C ALA A 740 -2.27 -2.90 -14.55
N SER A 741 -3.08 -3.97 -14.47
CA SER A 741 -3.29 -4.76 -13.26
C SER A 741 -2.40 -6.00 -13.24
N THR A 742 -1.16 -5.81 -12.81
CA THR A 742 -0.14 -6.88 -12.79
C THR A 742 -0.04 -7.61 -11.45
N SER A 743 -0.74 -7.18 -10.41
CA SER A 743 -0.70 -7.85 -9.09
C SER A 743 -2.04 -7.75 -8.38
N ASP A 744 -2.23 -8.63 -7.38
CA ASP A 744 -3.38 -8.59 -6.48
C ASP A 744 -3.41 -7.27 -5.69
N HIS A 745 -2.25 -6.62 -5.50
CA HIS A 745 -2.18 -5.29 -4.90
C HIS A 745 -2.80 -4.22 -5.80
N VAL A 746 -2.49 -4.21 -7.11
CA VAL A 746 -3.08 -3.25 -8.05
C VAL A 746 -4.58 -3.47 -8.19
N LEU A 747 -5.03 -4.73 -8.25
CA LEU A 747 -6.46 -5.06 -8.24
C LEU A 747 -7.15 -4.58 -6.96
N TYR A 748 -6.50 -4.76 -5.80
CA TYR A 748 -6.99 -4.26 -4.52
C TYR A 748 -7.11 -2.74 -4.50
N GLU A 749 -6.10 -2.00 -4.97
CA GLU A 749 -6.12 -0.55 -5.05
C GLU A 749 -7.20 -0.03 -6.00
N LEU A 750 -7.41 -0.71 -7.14
CA LEU A 750 -8.48 -0.40 -8.08
C LEU A 750 -9.87 -0.54 -7.45
N VAL A 751 -10.13 -1.65 -6.76
CA VAL A 751 -11.40 -1.90 -6.06
C VAL A 751 -11.60 -0.90 -4.92
N LEU A 752 -10.55 -0.61 -4.15
CA LEU A 752 -10.60 0.37 -3.07
C LEU A 752 -10.91 1.77 -3.62
N ALA A 753 -10.25 2.21 -4.69
CA ALA A 753 -10.51 3.50 -5.34
C ALA A 753 -11.96 3.59 -5.85
N ALA A 754 -12.47 2.52 -6.48
CA ALA A 754 -13.85 2.48 -6.97
C ALA A 754 -14.85 2.62 -5.80
N GLN A 755 -14.67 1.85 -4.72
CA GLN A 755 -15.56 1.88 -3.55
C GLN A 755 -15.47 3.20 -2.79
N TYR A 756 -14.26 3.76 -2.64
CA TYR A 756 -14.03 5.07 -2.02
C TYR A 756 -14.82 6.17 -2.74
N ASN A 757 -14.87 6.11 -4.07
CA ASN A 757 -15.65 7.04 -4.90
C ASN A 757 -17.10 6.56 -5.14
N ARG A 758 -17.65 5.70 -4.28
CA ARG A 758 -19.05 5.21 -4.32
C ARG A 758 -19.45 4.48 -5.61
N ARG A 759 -18.50 3.82 -6.27
CA ARG A 759 -18.70 3.01 -7.49
C ARG A 759 -18.70 1.50 -7.24
N ARG A 760 -19.21 1.05 -6.09
CA ARG A 760 -19.32 -0.40 -5.77
C ARG A 760 -20.08 -1.19 -6.84
N ASN A 761 -21.21 -0.66 -7.33
CA ASN A 761 -22.03 -1.30 -8.37
C ASN A 761 -21.24 -1.58 -9.66
N TRP A 762 -20.25 -0.72 -9.98
CA TRP A 762 -19.38 -0.94 -11.14
C TRP A 762 -18.46 -2.15 -10.91
N VAL A 763 -17.86 -2.28 -9.72
CA VAL A 763 -17.03 -3.44 -9.36
C VAL A 763 -17.85 -4.73 -9.40
N GLU A 764 -19.07 -4.71 -8.86
CA GLU A 764 -19.97 -5.88 -8.88
C GLU A 764 -20.36 -6.28 -10.31
N ALA A 765 -20.59 -5.31 -11.20
CA ALA A 765 -20.85 -5.57 -12.61
C ALA A 765 -19.64 -6.20 -13.32
N VAL A 766 -18.42 -5.72 -13.04
CA VAL A 766 -17.18 -6.31 -13.56
C VAL A 766 -17.01 -7.74 -13.06
N ILE A 767 -17.21 -8.00 -11.77
CA ILE A 767 -17.15 -9.35 -11.20
C ILE A 767 -18.13 -10.28 -11.92
N ALA A 768 -19.38 -9.86 -12.11
CA ALA A 768 -20.39 -10.65 -12.80
C ALA A 768 -20.03 -10.94 -14.27
N GLN A 769 -19.49 -9.94 -14.98
CA GLN A 769 -19.05 -10.08 -16.35
C GLN A 769 -17.85 -11.04 -16.48
N ASP A 770 -16.86 -10.90 -15.61
CA ASP A 770 -15.64 -11.71 -15.66
C ASP A 770 -15.88 -13.16 -15.20
N ALA A 771 -16.83 -13.39 -14.29
CA ALA A 771 -17.23 -14.72 -13.86
C ALA A 771 -17.77 -15.60 -15.01
N VAL A 772 -18.44 -14.98 -16.00
CA VAL A 772 -18.99 -15.67 -17.19
C VAL A 772 -18.08 -15.60 -18.41
N SER A 773 -16.90 -14.97 -18.29
CA SER A 773 -15.93 -14.84 -19.39
C SER A 773 -15.47 -16.20 -19.91
N THR A 774 -15.10 -16.30 -21.18
CA THR A 774 -14.41 -17.51 -21.70
C THR A 774 -12.94 -17.57 -21.28
N LEU A 775 -12.37 -16.47 -20.80
CA LEU A 775 -10.98 -16.38 -20.37
C LEU A 775 -10.86 -16.80 -18.90
N ASN A 776 -10.06 -17.84 -18.64
CA ASN A 776 -9.94 -18.41 -17.30
C ASN A 776 -9.29 -17.45 -16.28
N TRP A 777 -8.32 -16.64 -16.71
CA TRP A 777 -7.72 -15.63 -15.83
C TRP A 777 -8.73 -14.57 -15.39
N ARG A 778 -9.71 -14.20 -16.23
CA ARG A 778 -10.79 -13.28 -15.85
C ARG A 778 -11.73 -13.90 -14.83
N LYS A 779 -12.10 -15.17 -14.99
CA LYS A 779 -12.91 -15.89 -13.97
C LYS A 779 -12.21 -15.89 -12.61
N GLN A 780 -10.91 -16.18 -12.59
CA GLN A 780 -10.11 -16.10 -11.36
C GLN A 780 -9.98 -14.66 -10.84
N GLY A 781 -9.87 -13.68 -11.75
CA GLY A 781 -9.91 -12.26 -11.43
C GLY A 781 -11.20 -11.86 -10.73
N ALA A 782 -12.36 -12.32 -11.21
CA ALA A 782 -13.66 -12.09 -10.57
C ALA A 782 -13.70 -12.61 -9.13
N ILE A 783 -13.13 -13.80 -8.87
CA ILE A 783 -13.02 -14.36 -7.52
C ILE A 783 -12.16 -13.44 -6.64
N VAL A 784 -10.99 -13.02 -7.11
CA VAL A 784 -10.08 -12.12 -6.37
C VAL A 784 -10.74 -10.79 -6.06
N LEU A 785 -11.34 -10.15 -7.07
CA LEU A 785 -12.04 -8.87 -6.94
C LEU A 785 -13.19 -8.97 -5.93
N SER A 786 -13.92 -10.09 -5.91
CA SER A 786 -14.97 -10.32 -4.92
C SER A 786 -14.43 -10.34 -3.48
N GLY A 787 -13.19 -10.81 -3.28
CA GLY A 787 -12.52 -10.81 -2.00
C GLY A 787 -12.21 -9.41 -1.44
N PHE A 788 -12.11 -8.41 -2.33
CA PHE A 788 -11.73 -7.03 -2.01
C PHE A 788 -12.93 -6.09 -1.83
N LEU A 789 -14.17 -6.59 -1.94
CA LEU A 789 -15.36 -5.83 -1.58
C LEU A 789 -15.32 -5.44 -0.09
N ALA A 790 -15.84 -4.26 0.24
CA ALA A 790 -15.98 -3.75 1.61
C ALA A 790 -17.44 -3.79 2.08
N PHE A 791 -17.70 -3.39 3.32
CA PHE A 791 -19.02 -3.42 3.95
C PHE A 791 -19.62 -4.83 3.94
N ASN A 792 -18.81 -5.85 4.27
CA ASN A 792 -19.28 -7.22 4.39
C ASN A 792 -19.92 -7.44 5.77
N GLU A 793 -20.90 -8.32 5.83
CA GLU A 793 -21.58 -8.69 7.08
C GLU A 793 -21.23 -10.12 7.49
N LEU A 794 -21.20 -10.37 8.81
CA LEU A 794 -21.04 -11.71 9.37
C LEU A 794 -22.42 -12.41 9.49
N PRO A 795 -22.52 -13.72 9.21
CA PRO A 795 -21.46 -14.61 8.76
C PRO A 795 -21.18 -14.49 7.25
N VAL A 796 -19.91 -14.66 6.86
CA VAL A 796 -19.50 -14.74 5.45
C VAL A 796 -19.45 -16.20 5.02
N ALA A 797 -20.21 -16.54 3.97
CA ALA A 797 -20.23 -17.88 3.39
C ALA A 797 -18.82 -18.32 2.93
N ASP A 798 -18.52 -19.60 3.08
CA ASP A 798 -17.28 -20.26 2.62
C ASP A 798 -15.96 -19.75 3.26
N ALA A 799 -16.06 -18.86 4.26
CA ALA A 799 -14.91 -18.40 5.03
C ALA A 799 -14.32 -19.48 5.98
N TRP A 800 -15.11 -20.53 6.26
CA TRP A 800 -14.74 -21.67 7.11
C TRP A 800 -15.28 -22.99 6.52
N PRO A 801 -14.71 -23.47 5.40
CA PRO A 801 -15.13 -24.74 4.80
C PRO A 801 -14.69 -25.92 5.66
N ASP A 802 -15.50 -26.98 5.66
CA ASP A 802 -15.19 -28.25 6.31
C ASP A 802 -14.54 -29.21 5.31
N GLY A 803 -13.42 -29.82 5.69
CA GLY A 803 -12.72 -30.80 4.88
C GLY A 803 -11.66 -30.19 3.95
N PRO A 804 -10.96 -31.06 3.21
CA PRO A 804 -9.89 -30.63 2.32
C PRO A 804 -10.43 -29.77 1.16
N LEU A 805 -9.81 -28.61 0.97
CA LEU A 805 -10.06 -27.79 -0.22
C LEU A 805 -9.43 -28.45 -1.45
N HIS A 806 -10.25 -28.58 -2.50
CA HIS A 806 -9.88 -29.28 -3.71
C HIS A 806 -9.75 -28.34 -4.91
N GLY A 807 -8.54 -28.24 -5.45
CA GLY A 807 -8.22 -27.46 -6.63
C GLY A 807 -7.74 -26.05 -6.27
N THR A 808 -7.11 -25.39 -7.24
CA THR A 808 -6.62 -24.01 -7.07
C THR A 808 -7.78 -23.02 -7.01
N ILE A 809 -8.90 -23.33 -7.66
CA ILE A 809 -10.09 -22.46 -7.67
C ILE A 809 -10.79 -22.44 -6.31
N ALA A 810 -11.04 -23.60 -5.70
CA ALA A 810 -11.63 -23.66 -4.35
C ALA A 810 -10.74 -22.98 -3.29
N GLN A 811 -9.41 -23.10 -3.43
CA GLN A 811 -8.46 -22.36 -2.59
C GLN A 811 -8.56 -20.84 -2.79
N LEU A 812 -8.73 -20.39 -4.03
CA LEU A 812 -8.89 -18.98 -4.37
C LEU A 812 -10.23 -18.41 -3.87
N GLU A 813 -11.33 -19.15 -4.03
CA GLU A 813 -12.66 -18.82 -3.52
C GLU A 813 -12.65 -18.72 -2.00
N HIS A 814 -12.02 -19.71 -1.34
CA HIS A 814 -11.81 -19.66 0.10
C HIS A 814 -11.00 -18.42 0.50
N GLN A 815 -9.88 -18.13 -0.17
CA GLN A 815 -9.08 -16.94 0.11
C GLN A 815 -9.90 -15.64 -0.05
N ALA A 816 -10.72 -15.53 -1.09
CA ALA A 816 -11.60 -14.38 -1.29
C ALA A 816 -12.66 -14.27 -0.19
N ALA A 817 -13.27 -15.39 0.22
CA ALA A 817 -14.19 -15.43 1.36
C ALA A 817 -13.49 -15.04 2.68
N ARG A 818 -12.24 -15.46 2.91
CA ARG A 818 -11.42 -15.07 4.07
C ARG A 818 -11.15 -13.57 4.10
N GLU A 819 -10.84 -12.95 2.96
CA GLU A 819 -10.58 -11.50 2.89
C GLU A 819 -11.85 -10.69 3.21
N ARG A 820 -13.03 -11.11 2.71
CA ARG A 820 -14.33 -10.51 3.09
C ARG A 820 -14.66 -10.71 4.56
N TRP A 821 -14.44 -11.93 5.07
CA TRP A 821 -14.67 -12.26 6.48
C TRP A 821 -13.80 -11.43 7.42
N ARG A 822 -12.51 -11.22 7.10
CA ARG A 822 -11.61 -10.36 7.90
C ARG A 822 -12.11 -8.92 7.98
N GLU A 823 -12.55 -8.36 6.86
CA GLU A 823 -13.11 -7.00 6.82
C GLU A 823 -14.40 -6.89 7.63
N ALA A 824 -15.30 -7.88 7.53
CA ALA A 824 -16.51 -7.94 8.35
C ALA A 824 -16.19 -8.03 9.86
N CYS A 825 -15.18 -8.80 10.25
CA CYS A 825 -14.67 -8.85 11.62
C CYS A 825 -14.13 -7.49 12.07
N ALA A 826 -13.37 -6.78 11.23
CA ALA A 826 -12.85 -5.46 11.54
C ALA A 826 -13.99 -4.47 11.81
N GLY A 827 -15.01 -4.42 10.95
CA GLY A 827 -16.20 -3.57 11.15
C GLY A 827 -16.99 -3.93 12.40
N TYR A 828 -17.06 -5.21 12.78
CA TYR A 828 -17.65 -5.62 14.06
C TYR A 828 -16.85 -5.06 15.25
N TRP A 829 -15.53 -5.27 15.27
CA TRP A 829 -14.69 -4.84 16.39
C TRP A 829 -14.56 -3.32 16.51
N TRP A 830 -14.65 -2.60 15.40
CA TRP A 830 -14.73 -1.13 15.42
C TRP A 830 -16.02 -0.63 16.08
N ARG A 831 -17.16 -1.22 15.73
CA ARG A 831 -18.43 -0.88 16.39
C ARG A 831 -18.43 -1.23 17.88
N GLU A 832 -17.87 -2.38 18.24
CA GLU A 832 -17.68 -2.77 19.65
C GLU A 832 -16.76 -1.82 20.43
N TYR A 833 -15.69 -1.33 19.80
CA TYR A 833 -14.80 -0.33 20.39
C TYR A 833 -15.57 0.88 20.87
N TRP A 834 -16.52 1.38 20.08
CA TRP A 834 -17.36 2.51 20.44
C TRP A 834 -18.49 2.14 21.40
N ALA A 835 -19.13 0.99 21.21
CA ALA A 835 -20.33 0.58 21.95
C ALA A 835 -20.09 0.18 23.40
N ARG A 836 -18.91 -0.35 23.75
CA ARG A 836 -18.64 -0.86 25.11
C ARG A 836 -18.53 0.23 26.17
N ASP A 837 -19.05 -0.03 27.36
CA ASP A 837 -19.10 0.94 28.47
C ASP A 837 -17.87 0.93 29.39
N THR A 838 -16.89 0.05 29.15
CA THR A 838 -15.65 -0.03 29.93
C THR A 838 -14.43 0.26 29.08
N ALA A 839 -13.38 0.82 29.69
CA ALA A 839 -12.11 1.07 29.02
C ALA A 839 -11.43 -0.23 28.58
N GLU A 840 -11.43 -1.24 29.45
CA GLU A 840 -10.87 -2.57 29.21
C GLU A 840 -11.58 -3.27 28.06
N GLY A 841 -12.93 -3.26 28.08
CA GLY A 841 -13.73 -3.84 27.02
C GLY A 841 -13.53 -3.15 25.68
N SER A 842 -13.44 -1.82 25.69
CA SER A 842 -13.19 -1.03 24.48
C SER A 842 -11.79 -1.29 23.94
N TYR A 843 -10.77 -1.24 24.79
CA TYR A 843 -9.39 -1.50 24.38
C TYR A 843 -9.21 -2.93 23.82
N ALA A 844 -9.86 -3.92 24.43
CA ALA A 844 -9.92 -5.28 23.89
C ALA A 844 -10.49 -5.31 22.46
N ALA A 845 -11.58 -4.58 22.20
CA ALA A 845 -12.14 -4.48 20.86
C ALA A 845 -11.20 -3.75 19.88
N TRP A 846 -10.51 -2.70 20.32
CA TRP A 846 -9.50 -2.00 19.51
C TRP A 846 -8.36 -2.92 19.06
N VAL A 847 -7.84 -3.77 19.95
CA VAL A 847 -6.77 -4.72 19.61
C VAL A 847 -7.23 -5.70 18.53
N LEU A 848 -8.47 -6.21 18.64
CA LEU A 848 -9.05 -7.11 17.64
C LEU A 848 -9.34 -6.40 16.32
N PHE A 849 -9.78 -5.14 16.36
CA PHE A 849 -9.93 -4.27 15.19
C PHE A 849 -8.58 -4.10 14.47
N ARG A 850 -7.52 -3.68 15.16
CA ARG A 850 -6.17 -3.52 14.57
C ARG A 850 -5.64 -4.81 13.95
N ALA A 851 -5.94 -5.97 14.55
CA ALA A 851 -5.50 -7.27 14.06
C ALA A 851 -6.28 -7.77 12.82
N SER A 852 -7.46 -7.19 12.54
CA SER A 852 -8.33 -7.60 11.41
C SER A 852 -8.44 -6.56 10.30
N ALA A 853 -8.20 -5.28 10.60
CA ALA A 853 -8.35 -4.18 9.66
C ALA A 853 -7.32 -4.18 8.52
N ASP A 854 -7.76 -3.71 7.34
CA ASP A 854 -6.92 -3.32 6.21
C ASP A 854 -7.36 -1.93 5.69
N ARG A 855 -6.77 -1.44 4.59
CA ARG A 855 -7.10 -0.11 4.01
C ARG A 855 -8.58 0.07 3.65
N ARG A 856 -9.42 -0.98 3.60
CA ARG A 856 -10.87 -0.84 3.41
C ARG A 856 -11.55 -0.20 4.62
N ALA A 857 -10.94 -0.23 5.81
CA ALA A 857 -11.48 0.44 6.99
C ALA A 857 -11.73 1.94 6.78
N GLU A 858 -10.91 2.61 5.95
CA GLU A 858 -11.08 4.03 5.62
C GLU A 858 -12.42 4.35 4.92
N LEU A 859 -13.10 3.35 4.36
CA LEU A 859 -14.40 3.53 3.71
C LEU A 859 -15.56 3.77 4.69
N TRP A 860 -15.42 3.32 5.95
CA TRP A 860 -16.52 3.34 6.92
C TRP A 860 -16.13 3.85 8.31
N GLU A 861 -14.84 3.84 8.68
CA GLU A 861 -14.38 4.25 10.02
C GLU A 861 -14.88 5.65 10.43
N VAL A 862 -14.76 6.62 9.52
CA VAL A 862 -15.11 8.02 9.77
C VAL A 862 -16.62 8.21 9.93
N SER A 863 -17.42 7.61 9.05
CA SER A 863 -18.89 7.71 9.13
C SER A 863 -19.41 7.09 10.42
N GLU A 864 -18.92 5.90 10.79
CA GLU A 864 -19.34 5.20 12.00
C GLU A 864 -18.88 5.89 13.29
N THR A 865 -17.81 6.71 13.23
CA THR A 865 -17.35 7.54 14.37
C THR A 865 -18.21 8.80 14.57
N SER A 866 -18.86 9.29 13.52
CA SER A 866 -19.64 10.55 13.56
C SER A 866 -21.06 10.38 14.11
N GLU A 867 -21.65 9.20 14.01
CA GLU A 867 -22.99 8.86 14.53
C GLU A 867 -23.03 8.66 16.06
N ALA A 868 -21.90 8.92 16.72
CA ALA A 868 -21.57 8.46 18.05
C ALA A 868 -21.62 9.62 19.06
N ASP A 869 -22.74 9.75 19.79
CA ASP A 869 -23.10 10.85 20.71
C ASP A 869 -22.02 11.19 21.78
N ALA A 870 -21.77 12.48 22.02
CA ALA A 870 -20.52 13.02 22.58
C ALA A 870 -20.45 13.14 24.11
N SER A 871 -21.33 12.49 24.87
CA SER A 871 -21.63 12.95 26.25
C SER A 871 -20.94 12.22 27.42
N THR A 872 -20.02 11.26 27.21
CA THR A 872 -19.38 10.51 28.33
C THR A 872 -17.85 10.67 28.42
N PRO A 873 -17.25 10.72 29.64
CA PRO A 873 -15.80 10.80 29.83
C PRO A 873 -15.01 9.67 29.15
N LEU A 874 -15.55 8.44 29.17
CA LEU A 874 -14.95 7.31 28.49
C LEU A 874 -14.88 7.55 26.97
N ARG A 875 -15.90 8.16 26.36
CA ARG A 875 -15.90 8.43 24.92
C ARG A 875 -14.86 9.48 24.54
N THR A 876 -14.63 10.48 25.38
CA THR A 876 -13.51 11.43 25.22
C THR A 876 -12.17 10.70 25.24
N ARG A 877 -11.97 9.78 26.20
CA ARG A 877 -10.76 8.94 26.26
C ARG A 877 -10.60 8.06 25.01
N LYS A 878 -11.68 7.48 24.49
CA LYS A 878 -11.64 6.70 23.23
C LYS A 878 -11.20 7.58 22.04
N ARG A 879 -11.78 8.77 21.90
CA ARG A 879 -11.39 9.71 20.83
C ARG A 879 -9.92 10.11 20.93
N TRP A 880 -9.43 10.41 22.13
CA TRP A 880 -8.02 10.69 22.39
C TRP A 880 -7.15 9.51 21.95
N HIS A 881 -7.44 8.32 22.47
CA HIS A 881 -6.70 7.10 22.14
C HIS A 881 -6.68 6.78 20.63
N ALA A 882 -7.83 6.84 19.95
CA ALA A 882 -7.90 6.58 18.51
C ALA A 882 -7.06 7.56 17.69
N ARG A 883 -7.05 8.85 18.07
CA ARG A 883 -6.21 9.88 17.43
C ARG A 883 -4.72 9.62 17.63
N LEU A 884 -4.30 9.34 18.87
CA LEU A 884 -2.90 9.03 19.19
C LEU A 884 -2.36 7.86 18.38
N ASN A 885 -3.22 6.87 18.11
CA ASN A 885 -2.84 5.64 17.44
C ASN A 885 -3.07 5.65 15.92
N ARG A 886 -3.58 6.76 15.34
CA ARG A 886 -3.90 6.83 13.91
C ARG A 886 -2.68 6.66 13.00
N GLY A 887 -1.56 7.30 13.34
CA GLY A 887 -0.30 7.18 12.58
C GLY A 887 0.23 5.75 12.54
N PRO A 888 0.49 5.11 13.70
CA PRO A 888 0.90 3.70 13.77
C PRO A 888 -0.11 2.74 13.12
N PHE A 889 -1.41 3.01 13.27
CA PHE A 889 -2.47 2.24 12.61
C PHE A 889 -2.34 2.27 11.10
N ASN A 890 -2.29 3.47 10.49
CA ASN A 890 -2.15 3.64 9.04
C ASN A 890 -0.90 2.93 8.48
N ALA A 891 0.25 3.07 9.18
CA ALA A 891 1.49 2.38 8.79
C ALA A 891 1.34 0.84 8.82
N GLY A 892 0.55 0.32 9.76
CA GLY A 892 0.19 -1.11 9.82
C GLY A 892 -0.64 -1.59 8.62
N LEU A 893 -1.59 -0.77 8.17
CA LEU A 893 -2.44 -1.08 7.00
C LEU A 893 -1.61 -1.21 5.72
N ASP A 894 -0.63 -0.32 5.53
CA ASP A 894 0.28 -0.36 4.37
C ASP A 894 1.12 -1.64 4.35
N LYS A 895 1.69 -2.02 5.50
CA LYS A 895 2.48 -3.26 5.65
C LYS A 895 1.66 -4.52 5.34
N ALA A 896 0.39 -4.54 5.74
CA ALA A 896 -0.52 -5.67 5.45
C ALA A 896 -0.74 -5.87 3.93
N SER A 897 -0.75 -4.76 3.17
CA SER A 897 -0.97 -4.79 1.72
C SER A 897 0.25 -5.27 0.91
N ALA A 898 1.47 -5.17 1.44
CA ALA A 898 2.72 -5.48 0.74
C ALA A 898 2.80 -6.95 0.26
N ARG A 899 2.20 -7.91 0.97
CA ARG A 899 2.16 -9.32 0.54
C ARG A 899 1.42 -9.52 -0.78
N LYS A 900 0.46 -8.65 -1.10
CA LYS A 900 -0.33 -8.70 -2.35
C LYS A 900 0.49 -8.27 -3.57
N GLN A 901 1.62 -7.56 -3.39
CA GLN A 901 2.46 -7.09 -4.50
C GLN A 901 3.21 -8.22 -5.22
N ARG A 902 3.48 -9.32 -4.51
CA ARG A 902 4.23 -10.48 -5.07
C ARG A 902 3.32 -11.56 -5.63
N LYS A 903 2.00 -11.31 -5.65
CA LYS A 903 1.00 -12.27 -6.09
C LYS A 903 0.11 -11.69 -7.19
N PHE A 904 -0.36 -12.56 -8.06
CA PHE A 904 -1.47 -12.29 -8.97
C PHE A 904 -2.37 -13.51 -8.98
N LEU A 905 -3.68 -13.32 -8.88
CA LEU A 905 -4.66 -14.42 -8.80
C LEU A 905 -4.34 -15.41 -7.66
N GLY A 906 -3.82 -14.91 -6.54
CA GLY A 906 -3.39 -15.73 -5.39
C GLY A 906 -2.07 -16.50 -5.57
N ARG A 907 -1.46 -16.46 -6.76
CA ARG A 907 -0.25 -17.19 -7.14
C ARG A 907 0.98 -16.27 -7.17
N SER A 908 2.16 -16.82 -6.91
CA SER A 908 3.41 -16.06 -6.99
C SER A 908 3.69 -15.56 -8.42
N ILE A 909 4.12 -14.31 -8.51
CA ILE A 909 4.55 -13.66 -9.76
C ILE A 909 5.93 -14.17 -10.18
N GLU A 910 6.12 -14.44 -11.48
CA GLU A 910 7.38 -14.94 -12.04
C GLU A 910 7.97 -13.96 -13.08
N PRO A 911 9.23 -13.48 -12.94
CA PRO A 911 9.80 -12.38 -13.73
C PRO A 911 10.15 -12.69 -15.21
N GLY A 912 9.68 -13.80 -15.79
CA GLY A 912 10.05 -14.29 -17.12
C GLY A 912 8.99 -14.17 -18.22
N ILE A 913 7.76 -13.77 -17.86
CA ILE A 913 6.59 -13.78 -18.75
C ILE A 913 5.80 -12.48 -18.58
N ALA A 914 5.07 -12.03 -19.60
CA ALA A 914 4.15 -10.91 -19.46
C ALA A 914 3.08 -11.22 -18.39
N PRO A 915 2.65 -10.19 -17.63
CA PRO A 915 3.09 -8.79 -17.72
C PRO A 915 4.38 -8.45 -16.94
N TRP A 916 5.02 -9.42 -16.28
CA TRP A 916 6.11 -9.19 -15.31
C TRP A 916 7.53 -9.26 -15.85
N ARG A 917 7.68 -9.38 -17.17
CA ARG A 917 8.98 -9.46 -17.83
C ARG A 917 9.87 -8.27 -17.42
N GLN A 918 11.08 -8.55 -16.94
CA GLN A 918 12.09 -7.51 -16.76
C GLN A 918 12.48 -6.93 -18.13
N GLN A 919 12.24 -5.63 -18.32
CA GLN A 919 12.77 -4.91 -19.48
C GLN A 919 14.24 -4.58 -19.23
N SER A 920 15.12 -4.78 -20.21
CA SER A 920 16.49 -4.30 -20.05
C SER A 920 16.49 -2.78 -20.07
N SER A 921 17.20 -2.16 -19.13
CA SER A 921 17.42 -0.70 -19.05
C SER A 921 18.05 -0.11 -20.31
N ALA A 922 18.59 -0.95 -21.21
CA ALA A 922 19.15 -0.53 -22.50
C ALA A 922 18.11 -0.29 -23.60
N THR A 923 16.81 -0.50 -23.34
CA THR A 923 15.73 -0.33 -24.33
C THR A 923 14.86 0.91 -24.13
N GLN A 924 15.12 1.74 -23.10
CA GLN A 924 14.62 3.11 -23.09
C GLN A 924 15.49 3.96 -24.03
N LEU A 925 15.24 3.84 -25.33
CA LEU A 925 15.58 4.93 -26.24
C LEU A 925 14.62 6.10 -25.90
N PRO A 926 15.11 7.35 -25.82
CA PRO A 926 14.26 8.49 -25.51
C PRO A 926 13.16 8.59 -26.58
N SER A 927 11.91 8.50 -26.14
CA SER A 927 10.70 8.71 -26.95
C SER A 927 10.14 10.11 -26.75
#